data_AF-A0A1G0M475-F1
#
_entry.id   AF-A0A1G0M475-F1
#
_cell.length_a   1.000
_cell.length_b   1.000
_cell.length_c   1.000
_cell.angle_alpha   90.00
_cell.angle_beta   90.00
_cell.angle_gamma   90.00
#
_symmetry.space_group_name_H-M   'P 1'
#
loop_
_entity.id
_entity.type
_entity.pdbx_description
1 polymer ?
#
loop_
_entity_poly.entity_id
_entity_poly.type
_entity_poly.pdbx_seq_one_letter_code
_entity_poly.pdbx_strand_id
1 'polypeptide(L)'
;MKEMPGERGRFSVVRKLARKAAITSPLLLLFIICMWALSSSGLFAFLLPDTGQTICYSGATSTPAPCVGTGQDAAYSSSSMDYIDHGNGTVTDNVTGLMWQKNDDGTQKSLAQAVAYCGSLNLGGATGWRLPSKQEQLSLVDYSLSFPGPMLNTTYFPGGHPSFASSDLSVTNPGVMWGVNYSDGHVNGFGVNGGSYVRCVNGPQSQPSFVNNNNGTVSDNTTGLAWQQATGPSTDWNSALSYCESLNLGGSSDWRLPNIKELESIVDDTTSSPAVNAAFFPNTVANFYWSSTSSGNSALYAFHGNFDGGFLDESLKTSNQYVRCVSNMGTSLPRTGQMSCYDASGVWIPCPGTRQDGEIQAGVPWPTPNRFSAGTQTVLDTLTGLEWTKDAGTPTFAACSGGPKDWQSALNYVACLNSNHYLNHNDWRLPNINELKSTINVGQTNTSLWLLQGFIGPPLQTSNYWSSTTAANNTGFAWGVRFDDVIVDYDSKNNSYYVWPVRGGLAGAANPAYPANVLRTGQTISYDANSPKRDDGALRMGVAWPAQRFSINVNQTISDNLTGLTWAPDAGVPNPAVGQCTGGLMHWAGSGAVPLPIDYVDCLNANQYLGRSDWRVPNINELYSLGDRSRANDTLPLGHPFQGVQATHYWSSTAHTGVAGDAWSVDMNGGGVYYGDRNPGSYVWPVAGGALFPPVNAPMSFVIAPQTGIAPGATAISNSITVSGLNAPVSIFVSGGQYSINGGAFTSEPGTVVNGSTVRVSLTSVADVGQVSSATLTIGDVSRTFSVTTGTNSGGGTRVPVMEGWWLMPGLLAGVGIFARRRKE
;
A
#
# COMPACT_ATOMS: atom_id res chain seq x y z
N MET A 1 -40.45 -70.65 -10.86
CA MET A 1 -40.40 -71.05 -12.28
C MET A 1 -40.45 -69.78 -13.11
N LYS A 2 -39.56 -69.42 -14.04
CA LYS A 2 -38.14 -69.78 -14.34
C LYS A 2 -37.57 -68.65 -15.26
N GLU A 3 -36.31 -68.21 -15.28
CA GLU A 3 -35.13 -68.36 -14.39
C GLU A 3 -34.13 -67.17 -14.66
N MET A 4 -32.87 -67.22 -14.19
CA MET A 4 -31.78 -66.20 -14.34
C MET A 4 -30.38 -66.88 -14.26
N PRO A 5 -29.19 -66.21 -14.39
CA PRO A 5 -28.79 -64.85 -14.86
C PRO A 5 -27.98 -64.97 -16.19
N GLY A 6 -26.94 -64.20 -16.64
CA GLY A 6 -26.21 -62.96 -16.27
C GLY A 6 -24.68 -63.14 -16.04
N GLU A 7 -23.77 -62.14 -16.09
CA GLU A 7 -23.80 -60.74 -16.59
C GLU A 7 -22.38 -60.04 -16.50
N ARG A 8 -22.00 -59.19 -17.48
CA ARG A 8 -20.86 -58.18 -17.54
C ARG A 8 -19.38 -58.66 -17.37
N GLY A 9 -18.32 -57.91 -17.76
CA GLY A 9 -18.19 -56.52 -18.24
C GLY A 9 -16.91 -56.17 -19.05
N ARG A 10 -16.60 -54.86 -19.19
CA ARG A 10 -15.71 -54.18 -20.19
C ARG A 10 -14.53 -53.42 -19.53
N PHE A 11 -13.50 -52.87 -20.22
CA PHE A 11 -12.75 -53.22 -21.45
C PHE A 11 -11.41 -52.41 -21.47
N SER A 12 -10.32 -53.14 -21.71
CA SER A 12 -9.08 -52.82 -22.45
C SER A 12 -8.88 -51.46 -23.17
N VAL A 13 -7.75 -50.79 -22.83
CA VAL A 13 -6.60 -50.37 -23.69
C VAL A 13 -6.82 -50.09 -25.20
N VAL A 14 -6.23 -48.99 -25.72
CA VAL A 14 -5.49 -48.97 -27.01
C VAL A 14 -4.47 -47.80 -27.11
N ARG A 15 -3.35 -48.04 -27.80
CA ARG A 15 -2.29 -47.05 -28.15
C ARG A 15 -2.29 -46.76 -29.66
N LYS A 16 -1.74 -45.61 -30.05
CA LYS A 16 -1.32 -45.20 -31.42
C LYS A 16 -2.43 -45.10 -32.50
N LEU A 17 -2.69 -43.88 -32.97
CA LEU A 17 -2.25 -43.44 -34.31
C LEU A 17 -2.48 -41.94 -34.49
N ALA A 18 -1.45 -41.21 -34.91
CA ALA A 18 -1.54 -39.78 -35.19
C ALA A 18 -1.47 -39.52 -36.71
N ARG A 19 -2.53 -38.94 -37.29
CA ARG A 19 -2.51 -38.14 -38.54
C ARG A 19 -3.89 -37.53 -38.84
N LYS A 20 -3.88 -36.29 -39.35
CA LYS A 20 -5.01 -35.55 -39.98
C LYS A 20 -6.26 -35.27 -39.12
N ALA A 21 -6.20 -34.18 -38.36
CA ALA A 21 -7.28 -33.18 -38.31
C ALA A 21 -6.65 -31.80 -38.06
N ALA A 22 -6.69 -30.90 -39.04
CA ALA A 22 -6.18 -29.54 -38.89
C ALA A 22 -7.37 -28.61 -38.61
N ILE A 23 -7.40 -27.98 -37.44
CA ILE A 23 -8.42 -26.98 -37.07
C ILE A 23 -7.79 -25.60 -37.19
N THR A 24 -7.97 -24.98 -38.35
CA THR A 24 -7.46 -23.63 -38.64
C THR A 24 -8.48 -22.57 -38.22
N SER A 25 -8.37 -22.06 -36.98
CA SER A 25 -9.04 -20.82 -36.58
C SER A 25 -8.27 -20.11 -35.46
N PRO A 26 -7.62 -18.96 -35.72
CA PRO A 26 -6.83 -18.26 -34.70
C PRO A 26 -7.70 -17.64 -33.59
N LEU A 27 -8.97 -17.33 -33.85
CA LEU A 27 -9.87 -16.76 -32.84
C LEU A 27 -10.12 -17.73 -31.67
N LEU A 28 -10.23 -19.03 -31.93
CA LEU A 28 -10.50 -20.01 -30.85
C LEU A 28 -9.27 -20.18 -29.93
N LEU A 29 -8.06 -20.03 -30.48
CA LEU A 29 -6.83 -20.06 -29.69
C LEU A 29 -6.73 -18.83 -28.78
N LEU A 30 -7.04 -17.63 -29.30
CA LEU A 30 -7.15 -16.42 -28.46
C LEU A 30 -8.21 -16.57 -27.37
N PHE A 31 -9.36 -17.18 -27.65
CA PHE A 31 -10.43 -17.35 -26.67
C PHE A 31 -10.02 -18.26 -25.50
N ILE A 32 -9.29 -19.36 -25.80
CA ILE A 32 -8.77 -20.27 -24.77
C ILE A 32 -7.65 -19.62 -23.96
N ILE A 33 -6.74 -18.87 -24.60
CA ILE A 33 -5.69 -18.10 -23.91
C ILE A 33 -6.31 -17.04 -22.99
N CYS A 34 -7.37 -16.35 -23.43
CA CYS A 34 -8.09 -15.35 -22.62
C CYS A 34 -8.80 -15.99 -21.40
N MET A 35 -9.36 -17.19 -21.54
CA MET A 35 -10.00 -17.89 -20.42
C MET A 35 -9.03 -18.50 -19.40
N TRP A 36 -7.75 -18.68 -19.74
CA TRP A 36 -6.69 -19.01 -18.77
C TRP A 36 -6.04 -17.78 -18.13
N ALA A 37 -6.33 -16.57 -18.61
CA ALA A 37 -5.85 -15.31 -18.05
C ALA A 37 -6.82 -14.68 -17.02
N LEU A 38 -7.91 -15.38 -16.65
CA LEU A 38 -8.97 -14.90 -15.75
C LEU A 38 -9.27 -15.84 -14.57
N SER A 39 -8.32 -16.70 -14.19
CA SER A 39 -8.14 -16.95 -12.75
C SER A 39 -7.49 -15.71 -12.14
N SER A 40 -8.09 -15.14 -11.10
CA SER A 40 -7.51 -14.00 -10.39
C SER A 40 -6.28 -14.45 -9.60
N SER A 41 -5.13 -14.47 -10.27
CA SER A 41 -3.81 -14.53 -9.62
C SER A 41 -3.59 -13.24 -8.86
N GLY A 42 -4.16 -13.17 -7.65
CA GLY A 42 -3.80 -12.14 -6.68
C GLY A 42 -2.29 -12.18 -6.47
N LEU A 43 -1.64 -11.02 -6.60
CA LEU A 43 -0.23 -10.88 -6.24
C LEU A 43 -0.14 -11.03 -4.72
N PHE A 44 0.12 -12.25 -4.26
CA PHE A 44 0.51 -12.51 -2.89
C PHE A 44 1.87 -11.85 -2.67
N ALA A 45 1.92 -10.83 -1.81
CA ALA A 45 3.18 -10.28 -1.33
C ALA A 45 3.92 -11.38 -0.54
N PHE A 46 5.18 -11.63 -0.90
CA PHE A 46 6.03 -12.60 -0.23
C PHE A 46 6.75 -11.86 0.90
N LEU A 47 6.11 -11.81 2.07
CA LEU A 47 6.74 -11.24 3.25
C LEU A 47 7.96 -12.09 3.62
N LEU A 48 9.09 -11.43 3.84
CA LEU A 48 10.28 -12.09 4.38
C LEU A 48 10.07 -12.33 5.88
N PRO A 49 10.29 -13.56 6.37
CA PRO A 49 10.36 -13.81 7.80
C PRO A 49 11.66 -13.26 8.37
N ASP A 50 11.58 -12.84 9.63
CA ASP A 50 12.71 -12.28 10.35
C ASP A 50 13.89 -13.26 10.47
N THR A 51 15.09 -12.77 10.73
CA THR A 51 16.25 -13.64 10.97
C THR A 51 16.15 -14.39 12.30
N GLY A 52 15.32 -13.90 13.23
CA GLY A 52 15.13 -14.42 14.57
C GLY A 52 16.05 -13.79 15.63
N GLN A 53 17.02 -12.97 15.24
CA GLN A 53 17.99 -12.42 16.18
C GLN A 53 17.33 -11.50 17.22
N THR A 54 17.67 -11.71 18.49
CA THR A 54 17.16 -10.97 19.65
C THR A 54 18.26 -10.47 20.59
N ILE A 55 19.53 -10.61 20.17
CA ILE A 55 20.72 -10.25 20.93
C ILE A 55 21.63 -9.38 20.07
N CYS A 56 22.01 -8.22 20.60
CA CYS A 56 23.00 -7.33 20.00
C CYS A 56 24.34 -7.42 20.74
N TYR A 57 25.42 -7.04 20.07
CA TYR A 57 26.79 -7.21 20.57
C TYR A 57 27.56 -5.89 20.59
N SER A 58 28.33 -5.66 21.66
CA SER A 58 29.11 -4.43 21.88
C SER A 58 30.43 -4.39 21.10
N GLY A 59 30.36 -4.45 19.76
CA GLY A 59 31.39 -4.04 18.79
C GLY A 59 32.72 -4.82 18.71
N ALA A 60 33.17 -5.42 19.81
CA ALA A 60 34.48 -6.09 19.93
C ALA A 60 34.52 -7.24 20.97
N THR A 61 33.42 -7.53 21.66
CA THR A 61 33.34 -8.56 22.71
C THR A 61 32.12 -9.45 22.54
N SER A 62 32.21 -10.70 23.03
CA SER A 62 31.10 -11.67 23.05
C SER A 62 30.07 -11.39 24.16
N THR A 63 29.94 -10.14 24.59
CA THR A 63 28.99 -9.72 25.62
C THR A 63 27.71 -9.21 24.97
N PRO A 64 26.53 -9.79 25.29
CA PRO A 64 25.24 -9.20 24.95
C PRO A 64 25.14 -7.76 25.42
N ALA A 65 24.58 -6.90 24.57
CA ALA A 65 24.33 -5.49 24.84
C ALA A 65 22.84 -5.16 24.55
N PRO A 66 22.28 -4.10 25.16
CA PRO A 66 20.95 -3.62 24.80
C PRO A 66 20.89 -3.27 23.31
N CYS A 67 19.88 -3.75 22.61
CA CYS A 67 19.73 -3.50 21.17
C CYS A 67 19.23 -2.10 20.80
N VAL A 68 18.59 -1.40 21.74
CA VAL A 68 18.03 -0.05 21.59
C VAL A 68 19.08 0.91 21.00
N GLY A 69 18.77 1.49 19.84
CA GLY A 69 19.66 2.46 19.18
C GLY A 69 21.03 1.90 18.75
N THR A 70 21.08 0.63 18.31
CA THR A 70 22.34 0.01 17.80
C THR A 70 22.33 -0.25 16.29
N GLY A 71 21.17 -0.17 15.62
CA GLY A 71 20.98 -0.48 14.19
C GLY A 71 21.20 -1.94 13.77
N GLN A 72 21.65 -2.81 14.67
CA GLN A 72 21.87 -4.23 14.43
C GLN A 72 20.54 -4.93 14.14
N ASP A 73 20.57 -6.11 13.51
CA ASP A 73 19.37 -6.88 13.12
C ASP A 73 18.34 -6.96 14.26
N ALA A 74 18.79 -7.42 15.44
CA ALA A 74 18.01 -7.55 16.67
C ALA A 74 17.57 -6.22 17.35
N ALA A 75 17.92 -5.05 16.81
CA ALA A 75 17.32 -3.76 17.18
C ALA A 75 15.98 -3.51 16.48
N TYR A 76 15.73 -4.25 15.41
CA TYR A 76 14.46 -4.37 14.73
C TYR A 76 13.87 -5.74 15.03
N SER A 77 12.56 -5.87 14.87
CA SER A 77 11.93 -7.19 14.74
C SER A 77 10.74 -7.09 13.80
N SER A 78 10.80 -7.90 12.75
CA SER A 78 9.93 -7.83 11.58
C SER A 78 8.80 -8.86 11.70
N SER A 79 8.57 -9.67 10.67
CA SER A 79 7.61 -10.78 10.74
C SER A 79 8.30 -12.01 11.32
N SER A 80 8.22 -12.17 12.65
CA SER A 80 8.75 -13.34 13.36
C SER A 80 8.30 -14.65 12.71
N MET A 81 9.24 -15.59 12.48
CA MET A 81 8.98 -16.92 11.91
C MET A 81 7.83 -17.64 12.64
N ASP A 82 6.70 -17.84 11.95
CA ASP A 82 5.50 -18.45 12.48
C ASP A 82 5.07 -19.66 11.62
N TYR A 83 4.81 -20.79 12.27
CA TYR A 83 4.65 -22.09 11.64
C TYR A 83 3.45 -22.88 12.21
N ILE A 84 2.66 -23.48 11.32
CA ILE A 84 1.58 -24.41 11.67
C ILE A 84 1.93 -25.81 11.17
N ASP A 85 2.09 -26.76 12.08
CA ASP A 85 2.13 -28.20 11.77
C ASP A 85 0.71 -28.73 11.61
N HIS A 86 0.39 -29.29 10.45
CA HIS A 86 -0.94 -29.84 10.14
C HIS A 86 -1.10 -31.29 10.61
N GLY A 87 -0.07 -31.91 11.20
CA GLY A 87 -0.09 -33.30 11.70
C GLY A 87 -0.17 -34.38 10.60
N ASN A 88 -0.19 -33.96 9.33
CA ASN A 88 -0.36 -34.79 8.13
C ASN A 88 0.96 -34.97 7.34
N GLY A 89 2.07 -34.44 7.86
CA GLY A 89 3.37 -34.40 7.20
C GLY A 89 3.74 -33.06 6.53
N THR A 90 2.90 -32.03 6.60
CA THR A 90 3.20 -30.69 6.09
C THR A 90 3.19 -29.62 7.20
N VAL A 91 3.94 -28.54 6.96
CA VAL A 91 3.98 -27.32 7.78
C VAL A 91 3.63 -26.13 6.89
N THR A 92 2.80 -25.20 7.35
CA THR A 92 2.65 -23.88 6.70
C THR A 92 3.52 -22.86 7.42
N ASP A 93 4.27 -22.08 6.66
CA ASP A 93 4.88 -20.82 7.07
C ASP A 93 3.83 -19.71 6.89
N ASN A 94 3.41 -19.09 7.99
CA ASN A 94 2.36 -18.07 7.99
C ASN A 94 2.87 -16.69 7.52
N VAL A 95 4.18 -16.49 7.41
CA VAL A 95 4.79 -15.25 6.94
C VAL A 95 4.91 -15.28 5.42
N THR A 96 5.58 -16.30 4.87
CA THR A 96 5.73 -16.44 3.40
C THR A 96 4.46 -16.96 2.72
N GLY A 97 3.56 -17.59 3.48
CA GLY A 97 2.38 -18.28 2.95
C GLY A 97 2.67 -19.63 2.29
N LEU A 98 3.92 -20.10 2.33
CA LEU A 98 4.34 -21.36 1.70
C LEU A 98 4.02 -22.58 2.58
N MET A 99 3.73 -23.70 1.92
CA MET A 99 3.59 -25.00 2.58
C MET A 99 4.82 -25.87 2.32
N TRP A 100 5.38 -26.42 3.37
CA TRP A 100 6.65 -27.13 3.41
C TRP A 100 6.48 -28.60 3.81
N GLN A 101 7.39 -29.44 3.31
CA GLN A 101 7.53 -30.83 3.71
C GLN A 101 8.10 -30.92 5.14
N LYS A 102 7.40 -31.58 6.07
CA LYS A 102 7.79 -31.65 7.50
C LYS A 102 9.05 -32.48 7.74
N ASN A 103 9.13 -33.66 7.16
CA ASN A 103 10.31 -34.53 7.20
C ASN A 103 10.84 -34.68 5.78
N ASP A 104 12.12 -34.39 5.54
CA ASP A 104 12.79 -34.87 4.33
C ASP A 104 12.91 -36.40 4.34
N ASP A 105 13.27 -37.02 3.22
CA ASP A 105 13.35 -38.49 3.13
C ASP A 105 14.71 -39.10 3.55
N GLY A 106 15.65 -38.28 4.03
CA GLY A 106 16.99 -38.72 4.45
C GLY A 106 17.91 -39.16 3.32
N THR A 107 17.55 -38.96 2.05
CA THR A 107 18.35 -39.41 0.89
C THR A 107 18.88 -38.26 0.05
N GLN A 108 20.19 -38.29 -0.17
CA GLN A 108 20.90 -37.39 -1.07
C GLN A 108 20.49 -37.63 -2.54
N LYS A 109 20.35 -36.54 -3.31
CA LYS A 109 19.89 -36.52 -4.70
C LYS A 109 20.71 -35.56 -5.55
N SER A 110 20.86 -35.87 -6.83
CA SER A 110 21.26 -34.90 -7.85
C SER A 110 20.10 -33.94 -8.18
N LEU A 111 20.37 -32.80 -8.83
CA LEU A 111 19.33 -31.83 -9.21
C LEU A 111 18.17 -32.47 -9.99
N ALA A 112 18.48 -33.34 -10.96
CA ALA A 112 17.46 -34.02 -11.76
C ALA A 112 16.60 -34.98 -10.92
N GLN A 113 17.19 -35.63 -9.91
CA GLN A 113 16.46 -36.46 -8.94
C GLN A 113 15.65 -35.62 -7.95
N ALA A 114 16.16 -34.46 -7.53
CA ALA A 114 15.50 -33.53 -6.61
C ALA A 114 14.23 -32.93 -7.23
N VAL A 115 14.32 -32.43 -8.46
CA VAL A 115 13.16 -31.90 -9.21
C VAL A 115 12.13 -32.99 -9.48
N ALA A 116 12.56 -34.20 -9.88
CA ALA A 116 11.64 -35.31 -10.11
C ALA A 116 10.97 -35.81 -8.81
N TYR A 117 11.70 -35.81 -7.70
CA TYR A 117 11.18 -36.15 -6.37
C TYR A 117 10.09 -35.17 -5.94
N CYS A 118 10.38 -33.87 -5.89
CA CYS A 118 9.38 -32.89 -5.47
C CYS A 118 8.19 -32.84 -6.44
N GLY A 119 8.43 -32.84 -7.76
CA GLY A 119 7.37 -32.85 -8.77
C GLY A 119 6.49 -34.11 -8.81
N SER A 120 6.84 -35.17 -8.07
CA SER A 120 6.02 -36.38 -7.87
C SER A 120 5.54 -36.59 -6.43
N LEU A 121 5.91 -35.70 -5.51
CA LEU A 121 5.48 -35.77 -4.11
C LEU A 121 3.97 -35.51 -3.99
N ASN A 122 3.31 -36.31 -3.17
CA ASN A 122 1.92 -36.14 -2.76
C ASN A 122 1.86 -36.36 -1.25
N LEU A 123 1.67 -35.26 -0.51
CA LEU A 123 1.88 -35.18 0.94
C LEU A 123 0.86 -34.22 1.55
N GLY A 124 0.28 -34.57 2.70
CA GLY A 124 -0.78 -33.79 3.35
C GLY A 124 -2.09 -33.66 2.57
N GLY A 125 -2.23 -34.33 1.41
CA GLY A 125 -3.31 -34.11 0.44
C GLY A 125 -3.04 -32.98 -0.56
N ALA A 126 -1.89 -32.29 -0.45
CA ALA A 126 -1.46 -31.25 -1.38
C ALA A 126 -0.74 -31.84 -2.59
N THR A 127 -0.94 -31.22 -3.76
CA THR A 127 -0.26 -31.51 -5.03
C THR A 127 0.34 -30.21 -5.59
N GLY A 128 1.26 -30.29 -6.56
CA GLY A 128 2.01 -29.12 -7.03
C GLY A 128 3.26 -28.80 -6.22
N TRP A 129 3.81 -29.81 -5.53
CA TRP A 129 5.10 -29.72 -4.86
C TRP A 129 6.25 -29.48 -5.85
N ARG A 130 7.23 -28.68 -5.42
CA ARG A 130 8.41 -28.29 -6.21
C ARG A 130 9.66 -28.19 -5.32
N LEU A 131 10.81 -28.10 -5.98
CA LEU A 131 12.07 -27.73 -5.34
C LEU A 131 11.97 -26.21 -5.00
N PRO A 132 12.33 -25.76 -3.79
CA PRO A 132 12.29 -24.35 -3.41
C PRO A 132 13.45 -23.57 -4.05
N SER A 133 13.29 -22.26 -4.19
CA SER A 133 14.43 -21.39 -4.48
C SER A 133 15.33 -21.18 -3.26
N LYS A 134 16.51 -20.60 -3.48
CA LYS A 134 17.48 -20.18 -2.47
C LYS A 134 16.82 -19.24 -1.45
N GLN A 135 16.13 -18.21 -1.93
CA GLN A 135 15.37 -17.25 -1.10
C GLN A 135 14.32 -17.95 -0.23
N GLU A 136 13.55 -18.88 -0.80
CA GLU A 136 12.53 -19.64 -0.05
C GLU A 136 13.18 -20.57 0.98
N GLN A 137 14.29 -21.23 0.64
CA GLN A 137 15.00 -22.13 1.54
C GLN A 137 15.72 -21.36 2.68
N LEU A 138 16.17 -20.12 2.41
CA LEU A 138 16.76 -19.20 3.39
C LEU A 138 15.71 -18.66 4.36
N SER A 139 14.44 -18.55 3.96
CA SER A 139 13.35 -18.07 4.83
C SER A 139 13.26 -18.87 6.14
N LEU A 140 13.55 -20.17 6.06
CA LEU A 140 13.53 -21.12 7.18
C LEU A 140 14.73 -21.03 8.14
N VAL A 141 15.80 -20.27 7.80
CA VAL A 141 17.01 -20.18 8.64
C VAL A 141 16.74 -19.31 9.87
N ASP A 142 17.08 -19.84 11.03
CA ASP A 142 17.00 -19.14 12.32
C ASP A 142 18.39 -18.75 12.80
N TYR A 143 18.77 -17.50 12.52
CA TYR A 143 20.08 -16.93 12.86
C TYR A 143 20.21 -16.54 14.35
N SER A 144 19.19 -16.80 15.18
CA SER A 144 19.34 -16.75 16.65
C SER A 144 20.04 -17.97 17.22
N LEU A 145 20.04 -19.07 16.47
CA LEU A 145 20.67 -20.34 16.81
C LEU A 145 22.16 -20.36 16.40
N SER A 146 22.90 -21.35 16.87
CA SER A 146 24.33 -21.48 16.60
C SER A 146 24.83 -22.93 16.64
N PHE A 147 25.99 -23.16 16.03
CA PHE A 147 26.69 -24.44 16.02
C PHE A 147 26.94 -24.93 17.46
N PRO A 148 26.70 -26.22 17.80
CA PRO A 148 26.52 -27.37 16.91
C PRO A 148 25.06 -27.73 16.57
N GLY A 149 24.08 -26.87 16.85
CA GLY A 149 22.70 -27.08 16.42
C GLY A 149 22.48 -26.61 14.97
N PRO A 150 21.51 -27.17 14.23
CA PRO A 150 21.07 -26.56 12.98
C PRO A 150 20.32 -25.24 13.27
N MET A 151 20.61 -24.21 12.49
CA MET A 151 19.91 -22.92 12.42
C MET A 151 18.53 -23.08 11.76
N LEU A 152 17.69 -23.93 12.33
CA LEU A 152 16.38 -24.34 11.80
C LEU A 152 15.49 -24.79 12.96
N ASN A 153 14.21 -24.39 12.97
CA ASN A 153 13.29 -24.78 14.03
C ASN A 153 12.90 -26.28 13.92
N THR A 154 13.66 -27.14 14.59
CA THR A 154 13.54 -28.62 14.53
C THR A 154 12.22 -29.18 15.06
N THR A 155 11.39 -28.39 15.75
CA THR A 155 10.02 -28.78 16.15
C THR A 155 9.10 -28.93 14.92
N TYR A 156 9.26 -27.98 14.00
CA TYR A 156 8.53 -27.95 12.72
C TYR A 156 9.30 -28.66 11.62
N PHE A 157 10.64 -28.60 11.62
CA PHE A 157 11.48 -29.21 10.59
C PHE A 157 12.47 -30.23 11.18
N PRO A 158 11.98 -31.40 11.67
CA PRO A 158 12.85 -32.52 12.01
C PRO A 158 13.65 -33.00 10.79
N GLY A 159 14.75 -33.71 11.06
CA GLY A 159 15.73 -34.08 10.02
C GLY A 159 16.62 -32.89 9.65
N GLY A 160 17.31 -32.31 10.64
CA GLY A 160 18.27 -31.21 10.46
C GLY A 160 19.57 -31.67 9.78
N HIS A 161 19.46 -32.19 8.55
CA HIS A 161 20.61 -32.45 7.67
C HIS A 161 21.36 -31.14 7.39
N PRO A 162 22.70 -31.16 7.25
CA PRO A 162 23.50 -29.94 7.28
C PRO A 162 23.14 -28.98 6.13
N SER A 163 22.99 -29.48 4.91
CA SER A 163 22.78 -28.62 3.74
C SER A 163 21.74 -29.18 2.78
N PHE A 164 20.89 -28.29 2.28
CA PHE A 164 19.82 -28.58 1.32
C PHE A 164 20.08 -27.88 -0.01
N ALA A 165 19.49 -28.41 -1.08
CA ALA A 165 19.63 -27.92 -2.45
C ALA A 165 18.43 -27.06 -2.88
N SER A 166 18.65 -25.97 -3.62
CA SER A 166 17.60 -25.14 -4.21
C SER A 166 17.35 -25.42 -5.70
N SER A 167 16.40 -24.73 -6.32
CA SER A 167 16.13 -24.77 -7.77
C SER A 167 17.14 -24.01 -8.63
N ASP A 168 17.97 -23.18 -8.03
CA ASP A 168 18.66 -22.09 -8.72
C ASP A 168 20.10 -22.51 -9.09
N LEU A 169 20.59 -21.96 -10.20
CA LEU A 169 21.86 -22.35 -10.79
C LEU A 169 22.84 -21.18 -10.79
N SER A 170 24.11 -21.48 -10.56
CA SER A 170 25.18 -20.50 -10.75
C SER A 170 25.33 -20.17 -12.24
N VAL A 171 25.05 -18.92 -12.63
CA VAL A 171 25.20 -18.48 -14.03
C VAL A 171 26.65 -18.60 -14.54
N THR A 172 27.64 -18.45 -13.65
CA THR A 172 29.07 -18.60 -13.98
C THR A 172 29.51 -20.06 -14.07
N ASN A 173 28.77 -21.00 -13.46
CA ASN A 173 29.02 -22.43 -13.56
C ASN A 173 27.71 -23.25 -13.51
N PRO A 174 27.07 -23.53 -14.66
CA PRO A 174 25.85 -24.36 -14.73
C PRO A 174 26.01 -25.82 -14.24
N GLY A 175 27.22 -26.25 -13.89
CA GLY A 175 27.47 -27.49 -13.14
C GLY A 175 27.22 -27.36 -11.63
N VAL A 176 26.87 -26.17 -11.15
CA VAL A 176 26.62 -25.84 -9.74
C VAL A 176 25.21 -25.26 -9.56
N MET A 177 24.52 -25.76 -8.54
CA MET A 177 23.27 -25.25 -7.99
C MET A 177 23.51 -24.57 -6.65
N TRP A 178 22.67 -23.60 -6.29
CA TRP A 178 22.69 -23.01 -4.96
C TRP A 178 22.02 -23.92 -3.93
N GLY A 179 22.29 -23.62 -2.66
CA GLY A 179 21.71 -24.33 -1.52
C GLY A 179 22.06 -23.67 -0.19
N VAL A 180 21.27 -23.98 0.83
CA VAL A 180 21.40 -23.39 2.17
C VAL A 180 22.01 -24.42 3.12
N ASN A 181 23.02 -23.99 3.88
CA ASN A 181 23.64 -24.78 4.95
C ASN A 181 23.04 -24.38 6.30
N TYR A 182 22.12 -25.19 6.85
CA TYR A 182 21.57 -24.96 8.18
C TYR A 182 22.59 -25.20 9.31
N SER A 183 23.80 -25.71 9.02
CA SER A 183 24.86 -25.86 10.05
C SER A 183 25.42 -24.51 10.55
N ASP A 184 25.36 -23.48 9.71
CA ASP A 184 26.04 -22.20 9.89
C ASP A 184 25.33 -21.01 9.21
N GLY A 185 24.20 -21.23 8.53
CA GLY A 185 23.38 -20.19 7.91
C GLY A 185 23.91 -19.66 6.57
N HIS A 186 24.94 -20.30 5.98
CA HIS A 186 25.59 -19.83 4.75
C HIS A 186 24.86 -20.32 3.49
N VAL A 187 24.97 -19.56 2.41
CA VAL A 187 24.54 -19.96 1.05
C VAL A 187 25.77 -20.38 0.26
N ASN A 188 25.75 -21.60 -0.28
CA ASN A 188 26.91 -22.20 -0.94
C ASN A 188 26.55 -22.91 -2.26
N GLY A 189 27.56 -23.12 -3.10
CA GLY A 189 27.42 -23.84 -4.37
C GLY A 189 27.62 -25.35 -4.22
N PHE A 190 26.64 -26.13 -4.66
CA PHE A 190 26.64 -27.59 -4.67
C PHE A 190 26.72 -28.10 -6.11
N GLY A 191 27.49 -29.16 -6.39
CA GLY A 191 27.53 -29.73 -7.75
C GLY A 191 26.20 -30.38 -8.14
N VAL A 192 25.64 -30.08 -9.32
CA VAL A 192 24.31 -30.58 -9.74
C VAL A 192 24.21 -32.11 -9.87
N ASN A 193 25.36 -32.79 -9.99
CA ASN A 193 25.50 -34.25 -10.00
C ASN A 193 25.99 -34.82 -8.66
N GLY A 194 26.26 -33.97 -7.67
CA GLY A 194 26.54 -34.37 -6.30
C GLY A 194 25.26 -34.82 -5.58
N GLY A 195 25.43 -35.36 -4.38
CA GLY A 195 24.31 -35.77 -3.53
C GLY A 195 23.96 -34.71 -2.49
N SER A 196 22.86 -33.98 -2.69
CA SER A 196 22.35 -32.97 -1.74
C SER A 196 21.02 -33.40 -1.13
N TYR A 197 20.70 -32.94 0.09
CA TYR A 197 19.39 -33.17 0.70
C TYR A 197 18.32 -32.23 0.12
N VAL A 198 17.06 -32.64 0.21
CA VAL A 198 15.95 -31.97 -0.48
C VAL A 198 14.72 -31.91 0.44
N ARG A 199 14.17 -30.71 0.61
CA ARG A 199 12.92 -30.45 1.32
C ARG A 199 12.00 -29.69 0.37
N CYS A 200 10.91 -30.32 -0.03
CA CYS A 200 10.02 -29.76 -1.04
C CYS A 200 9.11 -28.67 -0.46
N VAL A 201 8.69 -27.76 -1.33
CA VAL A 201 7.77 -26.66 -1.03
C VAL A 201 6.56 -26.69 -1.96
N ASN A 202 5.47 -26.07 -1.55
CA ASN A 202 4.22 -25.95 -2.29
C ASN A 202 3.64 -24.54 -2.08
N GLY A 203 3.18 -23.93 -3.17
CA GLY A 203 2.81 -22.51 -3.25
C GLY A 203 3.43 -21.83 -4.47
N PRO A 204 2.93 -20.64 -4.85
CA PRO A 204 3.52 -19.86 -5.94
C PRO A 204 4.98 -19.54 -5.61
N GLN A 205 5.86 -19.55 -6.62
CA GLN A 205 7.21 -19.02 -6.45
C GLN A 205 7.15 -17.50 -6.57
N SER A 206 7.75 -16.81 -5.61
CA SER A 206 7.84 -15.35 -5.65
C SER A 206 8.66 -14.87 -6.85
N GLN A 207 8.43 -13.64 -7.30
CA GLN A 207 9.21 -12.96 -8.34
C GLN A 207 9.48 -11.53 -7.90
N PRO A 208 10.70 -10.98 -8.09
CA PRO A 208 11.02 -9.61 -7.69
C PRO A 208 10.24 -8.58 -8.53
N SER A 209 9.72 -7.55 -7.86
CA SER A 209 8.81 -6.55 -8.47
C SER A 209 9.29 -5.14 -8.15
N PHE A 210 10.41 -4.76 -8.77
CA PHE A 210 11.06 -3.48 -8.52
C PHE A 210 10.43 -2.31 -9.31
N VAL A 211 10.43 -1.13 -8.69
CA VAL A 211 10.06 0.16 -9.31
C VAL A 211 11.13 1.20 -8.96
N ASN A 212 11.72 1.84 -9.97
CA ASN A 212 12.63 2.96 -9.76
C ASN A 212 11.80 4.24 -9.50
N ASN A 213 12.00 4.84 -8.32
CA ASN A 213 11.24 6.02 -7.88
C ASN A 213 11.82 7.35 -8.40
N ASN A 214 12.93 7.30 -9.14
CA ASN A 214 13.62 8.45 -9.77
C ASN A 214 14.11 9.54 -8.77
N ASN A 215 14.16 9.20 -7.49
CA ASN A 215 14.60 10.04 -6.37
C ASN A 215 15.84 9.45 -5.63
N GLY A 216 16.50 8.46 -6.24
CA GLY A 216 17.59 7.69 -5.65
C GLY A 216 17.18 6.41 -4.90
N THR A 217 15.90 6.03 -4.92
CA THR A 217 15.41 4.79 -4.30
C THR A 217 14.72 3.85 -5.30
N VAL A 218 14.69 2.56 -4.94
CA VAL A 218 13.97 1.50 -5.64
C VAL A 218 12.96 0.87 -4.68
N SER A 219 11.68 0.89 -5.02
CA SER A 219 10.65 0.15 -4.29
C SER A 219 10.64 -1.31 -4.72
N ASP A 220 10.61 -2.23 -3.76
CA ASP A 220 10.41 -3.67 -3.94
C ASP A 220 8.99 -4.04 -3.50
N ASN A 221 8.09 -4.11 -4.48
CA ASN A 221 6.67 -4.44 -4.26
C ASN A 221 6.43 -5.89 -3.83
N THR A 222 7.46 -6.75 -3.91
CA THR A 222 7.36 -8.17 -3.55
C THR A 222 7.54 -8.38 -2.05
N THR A 223 8.51 -7.68 -1.46
CA THR A 223 8.86 -7.78 -0.03
C THR A 223 8.25 -6.67 0.83
N GLY A 224 7.89 -5.53 0.24
CA GLY A 224 7.46 -4.33 0.98
C GLY A 224 8.62 -3.45 1.46
N LEU A 225 9.77 -3.50 0.78
CA LEU A 225 10.98 -2.77 1.15
C LEU A 225 11.32 -1.65 0.14
N ALA A 226 11.97 -0.59 0.61
CA ALA A 226 12.55 0.46 -0.22
C ALA A 226 14.07 0.41 -0.12
N TRP A 227 14.76 0.39 -1.25
CA TRP A 227 16.20 0.18 -1.35
C TRP A 227 16.92 1.44 -1.80
N GLN A 228 18.10 1.68 -1.23
CA GLN A 228 19.05 2.67 -1.74
C GLN A 228 19.52 2.23 -3.13
N GLN A 229 19.33 3.07 -4.16
CA GLN A 229 19.66 2.71 -5.54
C GLN A 229 21.18 2.66 -5.78
N ALA A 230 21.90 3.65 -5.28
CA ALA A 230 23.36 3.75 -5.41
C ALA A 230 24.09 2.79 -4.47
N THR A 231 25.34 2.46 -4.81
CA THR A 231 26.27 1.83 -3.88
C THR A 231 26.72 2.86 -2.83
N GLY A 232 26.61 2.52 -1.54
CA GLY A 232 27.13 3.30 -0.43
C GLY A 232 28.66 3.17 -0.24
N PRO A 233 29.21 3.66 0.88
CA PRO A 233 30.64 3.57 1.16
C PRO A 233 31.11 2.12 1.34
N SER A 234 32.42 1.89 1.21
CA SER A 234 33.09 0.69 1.72
C SER A 234 33.68 1.01 3.10
N THR A 235 33.22 0.32 4.15
CA THR A 235 33.49 0.71 5.54
C THR A 235 33.29 -0.46 6.53
N ASP A 236 33.70 -0.29 7.77
CA ASP A 236 33.52 -1.28 8.84
C ASP A 236 32.04 -1.43 9.22
N TRP A 237 31.70 -2.53 9.90
CA TRP A 237 30.30 -2.86 10.18
C TRP A 237 29.59 -1.83 11.08
N ASN A 238 30.26 -1.26 12.09
CA ASN A 238 29.62 -0.27 12.96
C ASN A 238 29.41 1.06 12.22
N SER A 239 30.36 1.43 11.36
CA SER A 239 30.22 2.57 10.44
C SER A 239 29.14 2.33 9.38
N ALA A 240 28.92 1.10 8.92
CA ALA A 240 27.87 0.73 7.98
C ALA A 240 26.46 0.87 8.59
N LEU A 241 26.28 0.42 9.83
CA LEU A 241 25.04 0.63 10.60
C LEU A 241 24.76 2.14 10.74
N SER A 242 25.76 2.88 11.23
CA SER A 242 25.68 4.33 11.46
C SER A 242 25.43 5.13 10.17
N TYR A 243 25.98 4.68 9.03
CA TYR A 243 25.74 5.29 7.73
C TYR A 243 24.28 5.21 7.32
N CYS A 244 23.63 4.05 7.47
CA CYS A 244 22.23 3.91 7.11
C CYS A 244 21.31 4.69 8.05
N GLU A 245 21.53 4.61 9.38
CA GLU A 245 20.77 5.36 10.39
C GLU A 245 20.84 6.90 10.22
N SER A 246 21.87 7.40 9.51
CA SER A 246 22.04 8.83 9.19
C SER A 246 21.61 9.21 7.77
N LEU A 247 21.17 8.25 6.95
CA LEU A 247 20.79 8.49 5.57
C LEU A 247 19.42 9.19 5.51
N ASN A 248 19.36 10.29 4.75
CA ASN A 248 18.10 10.90 4.32
C ASN A 248 18.09 10.88 2.79
N LEU A 249 17.17 10.10 2.21
CA LEU A 249 17.14 9.79 0.78
C LEU A 249 15.71 9.51 0.31
N GLY A 250 15.34 10.08 -0.83
CA GLY A 250 14.00 9.91 -1.41
C GLY A 250 12.84 10.48 -0.58
N GLY A 251 13.11 11.26 0.47
CA GLY A 251 12.13 11.71 1.48
C GLY A 251 12.00 10.77 2.69
N SER A 252 12.63 9.60 2.65
CA SER A 252 12.72 8.64 3.75
C SER A 252 13.97 8.88 4.62
N SER A 253 13.85 8.49 5.88
CA SER A 253 14.80 8.75 6.98
C SER A 253 14.88 7.59 7.99
N ASP A 254 14.10 6.54 7.73
CA ASP A 254 13.94 5.30 8.47
C ASP A 254 14.88 4.21 7.93
N TRP A 255 15.93 4.65 7.22
CA TRP A 255 16.94 3.82 6.59
C TRP A 255 17.76 3.08 7.64
N ARG A 256 17.98 1.78 7.38
CA ARG A 256 18.79 0.86 8.18
C ARG A 256 19.64 -0.02 7.28
N LEU A 257 20.59 -0.72 7.88
CA LEU A 257 21.33 -1.77 7.19
C LEU A 257 20.40 -3.00 7.04
N PRO A 258 20.25 -3.61 5.85
CA PRO A 258 19.38 -4.76 5.64
C PRO A 258 19.87 -5.97 6.43
N ASN A 259 18.96 -6.82 6.89
CA ASN A 259 19.33 -8.12 7.41
C ASN A 259 19.71 -9.08 6.26
N ILE A 260 20.28 -10.24 6.58
CA ILE A 260 20.82 -11.16 5.56
C ILE A 260 19.74 -11.76 4.64
N LYS A 261 18.49 -11.92 5.13
CA LYS A 261 17.35 -12.40 4.31
C LYS A 261 16.84 -11.31 3.36
N GLU A 262 16.85 -10.06 3.79
CA GLU A 262 16.54 -8.90 2.94
C GLU A 262 17.61 -8.68 1.87
N LEU A 263 18.89 -8.77 2.23
CA LEU A 263 19.98 -8.57 1.27
C LEU A 263 20.00 -9.62 0.15
N GLU A 264 19.58 -10.85 0.45
CA GLU A 264 19.36 -11.92 -0.53
C GLU A 264 18.12 -11.68 -1.42
N SER A 265 17.13 -10.90 -1.00
CA SER A 265 15.90 -10.68 -1.80
C SER A 265 16.14 -9.88 -3.08
N ILE A 266 17.26 -9.16 -3.17
CA ILE A 266 17.68 -8.38 -4.34
C ILE A 266 18.77 -9.05 -5.19
N VAL A 267 19.21 -10.26 -4.81
CA VAL A 267 20.15 -11.06 -5.62
C VAL A 267 19.44 -11.61 -6.85
N ASP A 268 20.10 -11.50 -8.00
CA ASP A 268 19.61 -12.00 -9.29
C ASP A 268 20.60 -13.07 -9.80
N ASP A 269 20.35 -14.34 -9.46
CA ASP A 269 21.18 -15.49 -9.84
C ASP A 269 21.31 -15.71 -11.35
N THR A 270 20.50 -15.01 -12.17
CA THR A 270 20.65 -15.03 -13.64
C THR A 270 21.76 -14.08 -14.13
N THR A 271 22.36 -13.33 -13.21
CA THR A 271 23.41 -12.33 -13.46
C THR A 271 24.63 -12.54 -12.56
N SER A 272 25.77 -11.98 -12.96
CA SER A 272 27.03 -12.03 -12.20
C SER A 272 27.89 -10.82 -12.55
N SER A 273 28.70 -10.38 -11.60
CA SER A 273 29.61 -9.22 -11.74
C SER A 273 28.93 -7.93 -12.28
N PRO A 274 27.79 -7.47 -11.71
CA PRO A 274 27.23 -7.89 -10.43
C PRO A 274 26.02 -8.84 -10.55
N ALA A 275 25.77 -9.61 -9.49
CA ALA A 275 24.64 -10.53 -9.33
C ALA A 275 23.36 -9.83 -8.81
N VAL A 276 23.01 -8.68 -9.39
CA VAL A 276 21.77 -7.93 -9.09
C VAL A 276 21.20 -7.30 -10.36
N ASN A 277 19.91 -7.01 -10.38
CA ASN A 277 19.26 -6.43 -11.55
C ASN A 277 19.71 -4.98 -11.83
N ALA A 278 20.67 -4.84 -12.76
CA ALA A 278 21.32 -3.57 -13.09
C ALA A 278 20.40 -2.49 -13.70
N ALA A 279 19.17 -2.82 -14.12
CA ALA A 279 18.18 -1.84 -14.57
C ALA A 279 17.58 -1.04 -13.39
N PHE A 280 17.56 -1.64 -12.20
CA PHE A 280 17.10 -0.98 -10.97
C PHE A 280 18.26 -0.55 -10.08
N PHE A 281 19.36 -1.32 -10.05
CA PHE A 281 20.56 -1.04 -9.25
C PHE A 281 21.79 -0.76 -10.13
N PRO A 282 21.79 0.33 -10.94
CA PRO A 282 22.87 0.65 -11.87
C PRO A 282 24.17 1.00 -11.12
N ASN A 283 25.31 0.61 -11.71
CA ASN A 283 26.65 0.81 -11.13
C ASN A 283 26.81 0.18 -9.73
N THR A 284 26.12 -0.93 -9.46
CA THR A 284 26.43 -1.80 -8.31
C THR A 284 27.84 -2.35 -8.46
N VAL A 285 28.64 -2.28 -7.39
CA VAL A 285 30.00 -2.80 -7.40
C VAL A 285 29.95 -4.31 -7.18
N ALA A 286 30.64 -5.09 -8.02
CA ALA A 286 30.75 -6.53 -7.85
C ALA A 286 31.68 -6.86 -6.66
N ASN A 287 31.11 -6.94 -5.45
CA ASN A 287 31.85 -7.15 -4.20
C ASN A 287 30.90 -7.59 -3.06
N PHE A 288 31.42 -7.68 -1.84
CA PHE A 288 30.65 -7.98 -0.63
C PHE A 288 29.91 -6.73 -0.10
N TYR A 289 28.68 -6.91 0.37
CA TYR A 289 27.84 -5.89 0.99
C TYR A 289 27.42 -6.34 2.40
N TRP A 290 27.61 -5.49 3.41
CA TRP A 290 27.25 -5.80 4.79
C TRP A 290 25.74 -6.00 4.98
N SER A 291 25.39 -6.97 5.84
CA SER A 291 24.07 -7.05 6.48
C SER A 291 24.15 -6.68 7.96
N SER A 292 23.01 -6.35 8.57
CA SER A 292 22.89 -6.08 10.01
C SER A 292 22.92 -7.35 10.88
N THR A 293 22.82 -8.54 10.27
CA THR A 293 22.79 -9.84 10.95
C THR A 293 24.18 -10.20 11.50
N SER A 294 24.28 -10.37 12.82
CA SER A 294 25.52 -10.85 13.45
C SER A 294 25.70 -12.35 13.26
N SER A 295 26.92 -12.87 13.40
CA SER A 295 27.12 -14.33 13.45
C SER A 295 26.72 -14.88 14.82
N GLY A 296 25.76 -15.81 14.85
CA GLY A 296 25.40 -16.55 16.06
C GLY A 296 26.55 -17.42 16.60
N ASN A 297 27.53 -17.75 15.74
CA ASN A 297 28.72 -18.51 16.11
C ASN A 297 29.81 -17.62 16.74
N SER A 298 29.87 -16.32 16.38
CA SER A 298 30.88 -15.40 16.91
C SER A 298 30.47 -13.93 16.80
N ALA A 299 30.33 -13.26 17.95
CA ALA A 299 29.97 -11.83 18.05
C ALA A 299 30.91 -10.88 17.26
N LEU A 300 32.14 -11.32 16.94
CA LEU A 300 33.12 -10.58 16.15
C LEU A 300 32.81 -10.56 14.64
N TYR A 301 31.92 -11.44 14.18
CA TYR A 301 31.55 -11.61 12.78
C TYR A 301 30.12 -11.14 12.51
N ALA A 302 29.87 -10.71 11.28
CA ALA A 302 28.55 -10.44 10.72
C ALA A 302 28.43 -11.05 9.33
N PHE A 303 27.21 -11.33 8.90
CA PHE A 303 26.93 -11.83 7.55
C PHE A 303 27.01 -10.72 6.50
N HIS A 304 27.41 -11.10 5.29
CA HIS A 304 27.41 -10.24 4.12
C HIS A 304 26.86 -11.00 2.89
N GLY A 305 26.34 -10.26 1.92
CA GLY A 305 25.99 -10.80 0.60
C GLY A 305 27.07 -10.48 -0.42
N ASN A 306 27.48 -11.46 -1.22
CA ASN A 306 28.43 -11.27 -2.31
C ASN A 306 27.68 -10.96 -3.63
N PHE A 307 27.78 -9.72 -4.12
CA PHE A 307 27.20 -9.31 -5.40
C PHE A 307 28.14 -9.52 -6.59
N ASP A 308 29.24 -10.28 -6.47
CA ASP A 308 29.95 -10.78 -7.67
C ASP A 308 29.31 -12.07 -8.19
N GLY A 309 28.95 -12.99 -7.28
CA GLY A 309 28.47 -14.33 -7.60
C GLY A 309 27.24 -14.84 -6.84
N GLY A 310 26.60 -14.07 -5.95
CA GLY A 310 25.29 -14.42 -5.36
C GLY A 310 25.30 -15.38 -4.16
N PHE A 311 26.42 -15.45 -3.42
CA PHE A 311 26.56 -16.26 -2.20
C PHE A 311 26.54 -15.42 -0.91
N LEU A 312 26.26 -16.05 0.23
CA LEU A 312 26.15 -15.41 1.55
C LEU A 312 27.13 -16.07 2.54
N ASP A 313 27.96 -15.25 3.19
CA ASP A 313 29.13 -15.67 3.98
C ASP A 313 29.36 -14.67 5.14
N GLU A 314 30.26 -14.97 6.09
CA GLU A 314 30.56 -14.11 7.24
C GLU A 314 31.90 -13.35 7.13
N SER A 315 32.04 -12.26 7.89
CA SER A 315 33.30 -11.52 7.99
C SER A 315 33.46 -10.81 9.31
N LEU A 316 34.72 -10.61 9.73
CA LEU A 316 35.07 -9.77 10.87
C LEU A 316 34.47 -8.38 10.72
N LYS A 317 33.78 -7.89 11.74
CA LYS A 317 33.11 -6.57 11.76
C LYS A 317 34.05 -5.39 11.56
N THR A 318 35.37 -5.60 11.67
CA THR A 318 36.45 -4.64 11.40
C THR A 318 36.92 -4.61 9.94
N SER A 319 36.40 -5.47 9.06
CA SER A 319 36.69 -5.46 7.62
C SER A 319 35.88 -4.38 6.91
N ASN A 320 36.44 -3.77 5.86
CA ASN A 320 35.69 -2.85 5.00
C ASN A 320 34.92 -3.62 3.92
N GLN A 321 33.59 -3.61 3.98
CA GLN A 321 32.70 -4.10 2.92
C GLN A 321 31.77 -2.97 2.46
N TYR A 322 31.10 -3.12 1.31
CA TYR A 322 30.20 -2.09 0.79
C TYR A 322 28.87 -2.05 1.55
N VAL A 323 28.14 -0.96 1.39
CA VAL A 323 26.84 -0.74 2.03
C VAL A 323 25.76 -0.45 1.00
N ARG A 324 24.56 -0.98 1.23
CA ARG A 324 23.31 -0.56 0.60
C ARG A 324 22.24 -0.56 1.67
N CYS A 325 21.64 0.59 1.93
CA CYS A 325 20.61 0.72 2.95
C CYS A 325 19.24 0.27 2.45
N VAL A 326 18.39 -0.17 3.38
CA VAL A 326 16.99 -0.51 3.17
C VAL A 326 16.10 0.30 4.12
N SER A 327 14.86 0.54 3.73
CA SER A 327 13.80 1.15 4.51
C SER A 327 12.55 0.29 4.37
N ASN A 328 11.63 0.38 5.33
CA ASN A 328 10.34 -0.27 5.17
C ASN A 328 9.49 0.57 4.21
N MET A 329 8.81 -0.03 3.22
CA MET A 329 7.65 0.63 2.60
C MET A 329 6.48 0.53 3.58
N GLY A 330 6.55 1.34 4.63
CA GLY A 330 5.46 1.52 5.57
C GLY A 330 4.17 1.81 4.80
N THR A 331 3.06 1.25 5.28
CA THR A 331 1.77 1.36 4.61
C THR A 331 1.38 2.83 4.56
N SER A 332 1.61 3.42 3.39
CA SER A 332 1.71 4.86 3.25
C SER A 332 0.33 5.47 3.40
N LEU A 333 0.17 6.27 4.45
CA LEU A 333 -1.12 6.82 4.82
C LEU A 333 -1.67 7.73 3.70
N PRO A 334 -2.98 7.71 3.43
CA PRO A 334 -3.56 8.56 2.42
C PRO A 334 -3.45 10.03 2.86
N ARG A 335 -3.33 10.95 1.90
CA ARG A 335 -3.57 12.37 2.16
C ARG A 335 -4.94 12.58 2.82
N THR A 336 -5.06 13.68 3.53
CA THR A 336 -6.29 14.15 4.19
C THR A 336 -7.33 14.72 3.22
N GLY A 337 -6.88 15.14 2.03
CA GLY A 337 -7.67 15.88 1.05
C GLY A 337 -7.63 17.40 1.24
N GLN A 338 -6.92 17.90 2.26
CA GLN A 338 -6.70 19.34 2.43
C GLN A 338 -5.71 19.88 1.39
N MET A 339 -6.06 21.00 0.77
CA MET A 339 -5.27 21.66 -0.29
C MET A 339 -5.15 23.19 -0.09
N SER A 340 -5.72 23.69 1.00
CA SER A 340 -5.85 25.11 1.34
C SER A 340 -5.30 25.34 2.73
N CYS A 341 -4.71 26.51 2.93
CA CYS A 341 -4.16 26.95 4.20
C CYS A 341 -4.97 28.14 4.71
N TYR A 342 -5.02 28.32 6.03
CA TYR A 342 -5.92 29.25 6.70
C TYR A 342 -5.20 30.03 7.79
N ASP A 343 -5.60 31.28 7.99
CA ASP A 343 -5.10 32.09 9.12
C ASP A 343 -5.85 31.77 10.43
N ALA A 344 -5.43 32.43 11.52
CA ALA A 344 -6.06 32.35 12.83
C ALA A 344 -7.55 32.79 12.86
N SER A 345 -8.05 33.42 11.79
CA SER A 345 -9.46 33.81 11.61
C SER A 345 -10.22 32.87 10.67
N GLY A 346 -9.62 31.74 10.25
CA GLY A 346 -10.20 30.81 9.28
C GLY A 346 -10.29 31.37 7.85
N VAL A 347 -9.63 32.49 7.56
CA VAL A 347 -9.60 33.07 6.22
C VAL A 347 -8.55 32.34 5.39
N TRP A 348 -8.88 32.04 4.13
CA TRP A 348 -7.93 31.40 3.21
C TRP A 348 -6.69 32.28 2.99
N ILE A 349 -5.51 31.67 3.08
CA ILE A 349 -4.22 32.30 2.80
C ILE A 349 -3.39 31.46 1.81
N PRO A 350 -2.42 32.07 1.09
CA PRO A 350 -1.43 31.31 0.33
C PRO A 350 -0.69 30.32 1.22
N CYS A 351 -0.56 29.08 0.76
CA CYS A 351 0.08 28.01 1.51
C CYS A 351 1.61 28.12 1.73
N PRO A 352 2.43 28.68 0.82
CA PRO A 352 3.89 28.63 0.97
C PRO A 352 4.42 29.24 2.26
N GLY A 353 5.16 28.45 3.05
CA GLY A 353 5.74 28.84 4.34
C GLY A 353 4.78 28.78 5.53
N THR A 354 3.58 28.22 5.38
CA THR A 354 2.61 28.06 6.50
C THR A 354 2.82 26.77 7.29
N ARG A 355 3.48 25.76 6.69
CA ARG A 355 3.72 24.41 7.22
C ARG A 355 2.43 23.69 7.66
N GLN A 356 1.28 24.11 7.15
CA GLN A 356 -0.02 23.43 7.33
C GLN A 356 -0.14 22.23 6.39
N ASP A 357 -1.08 21.33 6.67
CA ASP A 357 -1.35 20.14 5.85
C ASP A 357 -1.79 20.51 4.42
N GLY A 358 -2.39 21.68 4.20
CA GLY A 358 -2.65 22.22 2.86
C GLY A 358 -1.39 22.59 2.05
N GLU A 359 -0.26 22.88 2.70
CA GLU A 359 1.05 23.09 2.06
C GLU A 359 1.78 21.76 1.89
N ILE A 360 1.95 21.02 3.00
CA ILE A 360 2.79 19.82 3.07
C ILE A 360 2.14 18.64 2.33
N GLN A 361 0.82 18.49 2.44
CA GLN A 361 0.00 17.44 1.82
C GLN A 361 0.63 16.04 1.99
N ALA A 362 1.05 15.74 3.23
CA ALA A 362 1.80 14.54 3.56
C ALA A 362 0.99 13.26 3.31
N GLY A 363 1.69 12.23 2.83
CA GLY A 363 1.08 10.96 2.48
C GLY A 363 0.59 10.91 1.02
N VAL A 364 -0.11 9.81 0.71
CA VAL A 364 -0.32 9.34 -0.66
C VAL A 364 -1.35 10.20 -1.40
N PRO A 365 -1.01 10.76 -2.59
CA PRO A 365 -1.94 11.47 -3.45
C PRO A 365 -3.09 10.55 -3.86
N TRP A 366 -4.31 11.06 -3.80
CA TRP A 366 -5.47 10.29 -4.21
C TRP A 366 -5.47 10.10 -5.74
N PRO A 367 -5.86 8.91 -6.26
CA PRO A 367 -6.03 8.72 -7.69
C PRO A 367 -7.03 9.72 -8.26
N THR A 368 -6.61 10.50 -9.25
CA THR A 368 -7.43 11.58 -9.84
C THR A 368 -7.58 11.38 -11.35
N PRO A 369 -8.78 11.63 -11.92
CA PRO A 369 -10.04 11.96 -11.23
C PRO A 369 -10.73 10.76 -10.54
N ASN A 370 -10.27 9.53 -10.76
CA ASN A 370 -11.05 8.31 -10.52
C ASN A 370 -10.71 7.56 -9.21
N ARG A 371 -10.65 8.25 -8.05
CA ARG A 371 -10.54 7.55 -6.76
C ARG A 371 -11.69 6.56 -6.60
N PHE A 372 -12.92 7.05 -6.68
CA PHE A 372 -14.13 6.26 -6.58
C PHE A 372 -14.60 5.83 -7.97
N SER A 373 -14.02 4.74 -8.48
CA SER A 373 -14.37 4.16 -9.76
C SER A 373 -15.76 3.52 -9.69
N ALA A 374 -16.77 4.27 -10.11
CA ALA A 374 -18.17 3.89 -10.01
C ALA A 374 -18.53 2.75 -11.00
N GLY A 375 -18.75 1.56 -10.46
CA GLY A 375 -19.42 0.47 -11.16
C GLY A 375 -20.92 0.74 -11.34
N THR A 376 -21.66 -0.27 -11.78
CA THR A 376 -23.12 -0.16 -11.98
C THR A 376 -23.85 0.04 -10.65
N GLN A 377 -23.55 -0.80 -9.64
CA GLN A 377 -24.19 -0.79 -8.32
C GLN A 377 -23.18 -0.83 -7.15
N THR A 378 -21.89 -0.96 -7.44
CA THR A 378 -20.78 -0.88 -6.47
C THR A 378 -19.80 0.23 -6.87
N VAL A 379 -18.86 0.56 -5.99
CA VAL A 379 -17.81 1.56 -6.23
C VAL A 379 -16.49 1.04 -5.71
N LEU A 380 -15.49 0.92 -6.57
CA LEU A 380 -14.12 0.58 -6.17
C LEU A 380 -13.39 1.85 -5.76
N ASP A 381 -12.88 1.89 -4.53
CA ASP A 381 -11.93 2.89 -4.09
C ASP A 381 -10.51 2.49 -4.51
N THR A 382 -10.03 3.09 -5.60
CA THR A 382 -8.72 2.78 -6.20
C THR A 382 -7.54 3.24 -5.34
N LEU A 383 -7.77 4.01 -4.27
CA LEU A 383 -6.76 4.36 -3.27
C LEU A 383 -6.48 3.19 -2.30
N THR A 384 -7.53 2.47 -1.87
CA THR A 384 -7.48 1.51 -0.75
C THR A 384 -7.72 0.06 -1.13
N GLY A 385 -8.29 -0.21 -2.32
CA GLY A 385 -8.71 -1.55 -2.74
C GLY A 385 -10.00 -2.05 -2.07
N LEU A 386 -10.72 -1.17 -1.36
CA LEU A 386 -12.04 -1.45 -0.82
C LEU A 386 -13.12 -1.23 -1.90
N GLU A 387 -14.08 -2.15 -1.98
CA GLU A 387 -15.28 -1.97 -2.81
C GLU A 387 -16.50 -1.77 -1.92
N TRP A 388 -17.25 -0.70 -2.21
CA TRP A 388 -18.36 -0.22 -1.40
C TRP A 388 -19.68 -0.40 -2.15
N THR A 389 -20.79 -0.57 -1.42
CA THR A 389 -22.12 -0.42 -2.05
C THR A 389 -22.29 1.01 -2.56
N LYS A 390 -22.83 1.17 -3.76
CA LYS A 390 -23.06 2.50 -4.34
C LYS A 390 -24.16 3.26 -3.61
N ASP A 391 -25.14 2.54 -3.06
CA ASP A 391 -26.13 3.05 -2.12
C ASP A 391 -25.62 2.90 -0.67
N ALA A 392 -25.57 4.01 0.06
CA ALA A 392 -25.16 4.09 1.47
C ALA A 392 -26.35 4.29 2.44
N GLY A 393 -27.60 4.25 1.99
CA GLY A 393 -28.80 4.55 2.79
C GLY A 393 -29.37 3.37 3.60
N THR A 394 -28.61 2.28 3.79
CA THR A 394 -29.11 0.98 4.27
C THR A 394 -30.37 0.52 3.50
N PRO A 395 -30.31 0.27 2.18
CA PRO A 395 -31.51 -0.03 1.37
C PRO A 395 -32.21 -1.33 1.78
N THR A 396 -33.54 -1.36 1.62
CA THR A 396 -34.33 -2.60 1.76
C THR A 396 -34.13 -3.48 0.54
N PHE A 397 -33.70 -4.74 0.74
CA PHE A 397 -33.47 -5.70 -0.34
C PHE A 397 -33.92 -7.11 0.06
N ALA A 398 -34.74 -7.76 -0.76
CA ALA A 398 -35.32 -9.07 -0.49
C ALA A 398 -35.96 -9.13 0.93
N ALA A 399 -35.51 -10.04 1.80
CA ALA A 399 -35.95 -10.12 3.20
C ALA A 399 -35.23 -9.14 4.16
N CYS A 400 -34.20 -8.44 3.67
CA CYS A 400 -33.33 -7.58 4.47
C CYS A 400 -33.95 -6.17 4.60
N SER A 401 -34.63 -5.94 5.72
CA SER A 401 -35.27 -4.67 6.06
C SER A 401 -34.23 -3.54 6.20
N GLY A 402 -34.38 -2.48 5.40
CA GLY A 402 -33.49 -1.32 5.35
C GLY A 402 -33.70 -0.29 6.47
N GLY A 403 -33.12 0.90 6.29
CA GLY A 403 -33.10 1.99 7.28
C GLY A 403 -32.15 1.75 8.47
N PRO A 404 -32.03 2.70 9.41
CA PRO A 404 -31.10 2.62 10.54
C PRO A 404 -31.22 1.36 11.41
N LYS A 405 -30.14 1.01 12.11
CA LYS A 405 -29.96 -0.24 12.87
C LYS A 405 -29.26 0.01 14.20
N ASP A 406 -29.65 -0.70 15.25
CA ASP A 406 -28.74 -0.98 16.37
C ASP A 406 -27.52 -1.79 15.88
N TRP A 407 -26.44 -1.82 16.66
CA TRP A 407 -25.17 -2.41 16.22
C TRP A 407 -25.26 -3.91 15.92
N GLN A 408 -26.05 -4.68 16.67
CA GLN A 408 -26.22 -6.11 16.39
C GLN A 408 -27.12 -6.31 15.16
N SER A 409 -28.19 -5.53 15.02
CA SER A 409 -29.02 -5.51 13.82
C SER A 409 -28.27 -5.07 12.56
N ALA A 410 -27.21 -4.27 12.67
CA ALA A 410 -26.33 -3.93 11.56
C ALA A 410 -25.56 -5.15 11.04
N LEU A 411 -24.96 -5.92 11.94
CA LEU A 411 -24.27 -7.19 11.62
C LEU A 411 -25.26 -8.23 11.07
N ASN A 412 -26.46 -8.30 11.63
CA ASN A 412 -27.54 -9.18 11.16
C ASN A 412 -28.04 -8.79 9.75
N TYR A 413 -28.15 -7.49 9.47
CA TYR A 413 -28.51 -6.97 8.14
C TYR A 413 -27.45 -7.33 7.09
N VAL A 414 -26.16 -7.18 7.42
CA VAL A 414 -25.05 -7.61 6.53
C VAL A 414 -25.07 -9.13 6.31
N ALA A 415 -25.33 -9.93 7.35
CA ALA A 415 -25.53 -11.38 7.21
C ALA A 415 -26.71 -11.73 6.28
N CYS A 416 -27.79 -10.96 6.34
CA CYS A 416 -28.93 -11.09 5.43
C CYS A 416 -28.55 -10.73 3.98
N LEU A 417 -27.85 -9.62 3.74
CA LEU A 417 -27.40 -9.22 2.39
C LEU A 417 -26.58 -10.33 1.73
N ASN A 418 -25.64 -10.93 2.47
CA ASN A 418 -24.83 -12.04 1.99
C ASN A 418 -25.66 -13.30 1.69
N SER A 419 -26.64 -13.61 2.55
CA SER A 419 -27.53 -14.76 2.37
C SER A 419 -28.48 -14.62 1.17
N ASN A 420 -28.70 -13.39 0.69
CA ASN A 420 -29.53 -13.07 -0.48
C ASN A 420 -28.67 -12.68 -1.71
N HIS A 421 -27.35 -12.89 -1.66
CA HIS A 421 -26.40 -12.52 -2.72
C HIS A 421 -26.56 -11.06 -3.21
N TYR A 422 -26.63 -10.10 -2.29
CA TYR A 422 -26.85 -8.69 -2.64
C TYR A 422 -25.78 -8.18 -3.62
N LEU A 423 -26.25 -7.60 -4.73
CA LEU A 423 -25.44 -7.16 -5.88
C LEU A 423 -24.61 -8.29 -6.55
N ASN A 424 -25.00 -9.55 -6.36
CA ASN A 424 -24.29 -10.79 -6.73
C ASN A 424 -23.09 -11.14 -5.83
N HIS A 425 -22.98 -10.52 -4.65
CA HIS A 425 -21.88 -10.74 -3.70
C HIS A 425 -22.38 -11.31 -2.36
N ASN A 426 -21.54 -12.11 -1.71
CA ASN A 426 -21.84 -12.79 -0.44
C ASN A 426 -20.73 -12.64 0.62
N ASP A 427 -19.83 -11.70 0.40
CA ASP A 427 -18.64 -11.37 1.19
C ASP A 427 -18.67 -9.92 1.74
N TRP A 428 -19.86 -9.30 1.80
CA TRP A 428 -20.05 -8.00 2.45
C TRP A 428 -19.76 -8.08 3.96
N ARG A 429 -19.13 -7.05 4.51
CA ARG A 429 -18.95 -6.82 5.94
C ARG A 429 -19.46 -5.43 6.34
N LEU A 430 -19.69 -5.24 7.63
CA LEU A 430 -19.74 -3.91 8.24
C LEU A 430 -18.26 -3.43 8.36
N PRO A 431 -17.88 -2.29 7.77
CA PRO A 431 -16.49 -1.81 7.76
C PRO A 431 -15.98 -1.63 9.19
N ASN A 432 -14.70 -1.91 9.44
CA ASN A 432 -14.09 -1.49 10.71
C ASN A 432 -13.83 0.03 10.72
N ILE A 433 -13.46 0.60 11.86
CA ILE A 433 -13.39 2.07 11.97
C ILE A 433 -12.32 2.69 11.06
N ASN A 434 -11.23 1.97 10.79
CA ASN A 434 -10.20 2.41 9.85
C ASN A 434 -10.71 2.36 8.39
N GLU A 435 -11.46 1.32 8.02
CA GLU A 435 -12.10 1.20 6.70
C GLU A 435 -13.12 2.32 6.49
N LEU A 436 -14.00 2.56 7.46
CA LEU A 436 -15.02 3.63 7.37
C LEU A 436 -14.37 5.02 7.30
N LYS A 437 -13.38 5.31 8.16
CA LYS A 437 -12.62 6.58 8.14
C LYS A 437 -11.89 6.82 6.81
N SER A 438 -11.48 5.77 6.10
CA SER A 438 -10.77 5.95 4.82
C SER A 438 -11.60 6.68 3.75
N THR A 439 -12.93 6.65 3.83
CA THR A 439 -13.83 7.33 2.88
C THR A 439 -13.86 8.85 3.03
N ILE A 440 -13.34 9.40 4.13
CA ILE A 440 -13.47 10.81 4.54
C ILE A 440 -12.62 11.77 3.69
N ASN A 441 -13.10 13.00 3.54
CA ASN A 441 -12.31 14.15 3.08
C ASN A 441 -12.43 15.34 4.05
N VAL A 442 -11.47 15.47 4.98
CA VAL A 442 -11.37 16.58 5.95
C VAL A 442 -10.98 17.93 5.29
N GLY A 443 -10.62 17.92 4.00
CA GLY A 443 -10.48 19.12 3.18
C GLY A 443 -11.78 19.66 2.62
N GLN A 444 -12.94 19.14 3.04
CA GLN A 444 -14.27 19.59 2.60
C GLN A 444 -15.17 19.89 3.80
N THR A 445 -15.90 21.01 3.73
CA THR A 445 -16.92 21.42 4.71
C THR A 445 -18.09 20.44 4.85
N ASN A 446 -18.20 19.47 3.94
CA ASN A 446 -19.18 18.39 4.00
C ASN A 446 -18.68 17.20 3.17
N THR A 447 -18.24 16.12 3.83
CA THR A 447 -17.76 14.90 3.16
C THR A 447 -18.88 14.21 2.38
N SER A 448 -20.12 14.21 2.88
CA SER A 448 -21.27 13.59 2.19
C SER A 448 -21.49 14.11 0.77
N LEU A 449 -21.43 15.43 0.56
CA LEU A 449 -21.61 16.04 -0.75
C LEU A 449 -20.44 15.71 -1.70
N TRP A 450 -19.22 15.61 -1.18
CA TRP A 450 -18.03 15.25 -1.97
C TRP A 450 -18.07 13.79 -2.45
N LEU A 451 -18.67 12.87 -1.67
CA LEU A 451 -18.82 11.46 -2.06
C LEU A 451 -19.80 11.21 -3.21
N LEU A 452 -20.66 12.19 -3.55
CA LEU A 452 -21.60 12.12 -4.69
C LEU A 452 -20.91 12.02 -6.07
N GLN A 453 -19.58 12.18 -6.13
CA GLN A 453 -18.77 11.91 -7.34
C GLN A 453 -18.79 10.43 -7.78
N GLY A 454 -19.15 9.49 -6.90
CA GLY A 454 -19.26 8.06 -7.22
C GLY A 454 -20.45 7.34 -6.57
N PHE A 455 -20.90 7.82 -5.40
CA PHE A 455 -21.96 7.22 -4.60
C PHE A 455 -23.34 7.85 -4.87
N ILE A 456 -24.41 7.09 -4.57
CA ILE A 456 -25.81 7.50 -4.77
C ILE A 456 -26.65 7.21 -3.53
N GLY A 457 -27.81 7.85 -3.46
CA GLY A 457 -28.81 7.67 -2.40
C GLY A 457 -29.62 8.95 -2.20
N PRO A 458 -30.73 8.93 -1.45
CA PRO A 458 -31.21 10.16 -0.81
C PRO A 458 -30.05 10.69 0.04
N PRO A 459 -29.70 11.99 -0.10
CA PRO A 459 -28.31 12.47 -0.12
C PRO A 459 -27.46 11.89 1.01
N LEU A 460 -26.28 11.35 0.65
CA LEU A 460 -25.46 10.46 1.49
C LEU A 460 -25.46 10.91 2.95
N GLN A 461 -25.95 10.04 3.83
CA GLN A 461 -26.67 10.51 5.01
C GLN A 461 -25.76 11.37 5.90
N THR A 462 -26.19 12.60 6.14
CA THR A 462 -25.52 13.61 6.99
C THR A 462 -25.74 13.24 8.46
N SER A 463 -25.18 12.10 8.86
CA SER A 463 -25.50 11.40 10.11
C SER A 463 -24.42 10.37 10.45
N ASN A 464 -24.66 9.59 11.51
CA ASN A 464 -23.75 8.55 11.98
C ASN A 464 -23.88 7.26 11.16
N TYR A 465 -22.74 6.64 10.88
CA TYR A 465 -22.61 5.31 10.31
C TYR A 465 -21.89 4.39 11.30
N TRP A 466 -22.41 3.17 11.49
CA TRP A 466 -21.75 2.17 12.33
C TRP A 466 -20.51 1.59 11.67
N SER A 467 -19.48 1.35 12.48
CA SER A 467 -18.39 0.42 12.16
C SER A 467 -18.53 -0.88 12.95
N SER A 468 -17.80 -1.91 12.55
CA SER A 468 -17.70 -3.20 13.24
C SER A 468 -16.71 -3.21 14.42
N THR A 469 -16.04 -2.09 14.71
CA THR A 469 -15.10 -1.98 15.84
C THR A 469 -15.85 -1.65 17.13
N THR A 470 -15.73 -2.51 18.14
CA THR A 470 -16.26 -2.25 19.50
C THR A 470 -15.35 -1.26 20.23
N ALA A 471 -15.91 -0.40 21.10
CA ALA A 471 -15.10 0.49 21.94
C ALA A 471 -14.50 -0.31 23.12
N ALA A 472 -13.17 -0.27 23.29
CA ALA A 472 -12.49 -1.08 24.29
C ALA A 472 -12.64 -0.56 25.73
N ASN A 473 -12.85 0.76 25.89
CA ASN A 473 -13.15 1.38 27.19
C ASN A 473 -14.57 1.06 27.70
N ASN A 474 -15.53 0.80 26.81
CA ASN A 474 -16.87 0.34 27.15
C ASN A 474 -17.43 -0.57 26.05
N THR A 475 -17.44 -1.88 26.26
CA THR A 475 -17.81 -2.87 25.24
C THR A 475 -19.30 -2.86 24.85
N GLY A 476 -20.14 -2.14 25.60
CA GLY A 476 -21.51 -1.79 25.23
C GLY A 476 -21.62 -0.65 24.20
N PHE A 477 -20.50 -0.03 23.83
CA PHE A 477 -20.38 1.03 22.83
C PHE A 477 -19.62 0.50 21.60
N ALA A 478 -19.86 1.10 20.43
CA ALA A 478 -19.17 0.80 19.18
C ALA A 478 -18.74 2.09 18.49
N TRP A 479 -17.70 2.00 17.66
CA TRP A 479 -17.21 3.12 16.88
C TRP A 479 -18.09 3.42 15.67
N GLY A 480 -18.19 4.69 15.32
CA GLY A 480 -18.82 5.17 14.11
C GLY A 480 -18.15 6.43 13.56
N VAL A 481 -18.59 6.84 12.37
CA VAL A 481 -18.20 8.11 11.73
C VAL A 481 -19.47 8.92 11.51
N ARG A 482 -19.42 10.21 11.85
CA ARG A 482 -20.47 11.17 11.53
C ARG A 482 -20.07 11.96 10.28
N PHE A 483 -20.89 11.93 9.23
CA PHE A 483 -20.48 12.35 7.88
C PHE A 483 -20.76 13.82 7.52
N ASP A 484 -21.50 14.56 8.36
CA ASP A 484 -21.75 15.99 8.18
C ASP A 484 -20.66 16.88 8.77
N ASP A 485 -20.19 16.56 9.99
CA ASP A 485 -19.09 17.25 10.67
C ASP A 485 -17.84 16.39 10.89
N VAL A 486 -17.76 15.23 10.23
CA VAL A 486 -16.54 14.41 10.04
C VAL A 486 -15.92 13.82 11.34
N ILE A 487 -16.62 13.93 12.48
CA ILE A 487 -16.18 13.39 13.77
C ILE A 487 -16.16 11.84 13.76
N VAL A 488 -15.13 11.27 14.41
CA VAL A 488 -14.93 9.82 14.58
C VAL A 488 -14.94 9.51 16.08
N ASP A 489 -15.96 8.80 16.55
CA ASP A 489 -16.23 8.60 17.98
C ASP A 489 -16.96 7.26 18.21
N TYR A 490 -17.31 6.93 19.45
CA TYR A 490 -18.08 5.75 19.82
C TYR A 490 -19.35 6.09 20.61
N ASP A 491 -20.42 5.33 20.38
CA ASP A 491 -21.70 5.50 21.06
C ASP A 491 -22.34 4.14 21.41
N SER A 492 -23.35 4.17 22.27
CA SER A 492 -24.14 3.03 22.74
C SER A 492 -24.61 2.17 21.56
N LYS A 493 -24.32 0.86 21.62
CA LYS A 493 -24.72 -0.13 20.61
C LYS A 493 -26.24 -0.24 20.39
N ASN A 494 -27.04 0.32 21.31
CA ASN A 494 -28.50 0.40 21.19
C ASN A 494 -28.99 1.55 20.28
N ASN A 495 -28.10 2.48 19.89
CA ASN A 495 -28.47 3.63 19.07
C ASN A 495 -28.62 3.22 17.60
N SER A 496 -29.57 3.84 16.89
CA SER A 496 -29.95 3.42 15.53
C SER A 496 -29.27 4.25 14.45
N TYR A 497 -28.21 3.72 13.83
CA TYR A 497 -27.37 4.40 12.83
C TYR A 497 -27.37 3.69 11.46
N TYR A 498 -26.82 4.34 10.44
CA TYR A 498 -26.76 3.78 9.09
C TYR A 498 -25.64 2.73 8.94
N VAL A 499 -25.80 1.90 7.91
CA VAL A 499 -24.93 0.75 7.60
C VAL A 499 -24.50 0.87 6.15
N TRP A 500 -23.19 0.94 5.93
CA TRP A 500 -22.59 1.01 4.60
C TRP A 500 -21.73 -0.23 4.37
N PRO A 501 -22.24 -1.26 3.67
CA PRO A 501 -21.48 -2.49 3.46
C PRO A 501 -20.25 -2.27 2.56
N VAL A 502 -19.14 -2.89 2.97
CA VAL A 502 -17.88 -2.92 2.23
C VAL A 502 -17.47 -4.37 1.93
N ARG A 503 -16.71 -4.59 0.86
CA ARG A 503 -16.08 -5.85 0.47
C ARG A 503 -14.68 -5.58 -0.10
N GLY A 504 -13.97 -6.64 -0.50
CA GLY A 504 -12.55 -6.53 -0.88
C GLY A 504 -11.68 -6.18 0.34
N GLY A 505 -10.59 -5.44 0.13
CA GLY A 505 -9.57 -5.20 1.16
C GLY A 505 -8.73 -6.44 1.51
N LEU A 506 -7.89 -6.30 2.54
CA LEU A 506 -6.84 -7.28 2.89
C LEU A 506 -7.03 -7.82 4.31
N ALA A 507 -6.39 -8.95 4.60
CA ALA A 507 -6.40 -9.58 5.93
C ALA A 507 -4.98 -10.08 6.32
N GLY A 508 -3.94 -9.33 5.96
CA GLY A 508 -2.54 -9.76 6.07
C GLY A 508 -1.58 -8.67 5.61
N ALA A 509 -0.71 -8.96 4.65
CA ALA A 509 0.19 -7.99 4.02
C ALA A 509 -0.55 -6.82 3.35
N ALA A 510 0.17 -5.73 3.08
CA ALA A 510 -0.27 -4.67 2.18
C ALA A 510 -0.25 -5.14 0.71
N ASN A 511 -1.05 -4.52 -0.16
CA ASN A 511 -1.09 -4.84 -1.59
C ASN A 511 -0.48 -3.68 -2.40
N PRO A 512 0.60 -3.90 -3.17
CA PRO A 512 1.26 -2.85 -3.95
C PRO A 512 0.39 -2.30 -5.10
N ALA A 513 -0.71 -2.98 -5.47
CA ALA A 513 -1.67 -2.48 -6.45
C ALA A 513 -2.54 -1.31 -5.93
N TYR A 514 -2.58 -1.07 -4.62
CA TYR A 514 -3.38 -0.01 -4.00
C TYR A 514 -2.50 0.98 -3.22
N PRO A 515 -2.45 2.27 -3.60
CA PRO A 515 -1.45 3.20 -3.08
C PRO A 515 -1.50 3.45 -1.56
N ALA A 516 -2.65 3.35 -0.90
CA ALA A 516 -2.80 3.55 0.54
C ALA A 516 -3.71 2.48 1.16
N ASN A 517 -3.14 1.32 1.45
CA ASN A 517 -3.84 0.21 2.10
C ASN A 517 -4.34 0.60 3.51
N VAL A 518 -5.50 0.09 3.92
CA VAL A 518 -6.09 0.40 5.24
C VAL A 518 -5.50 -0.50 6.32
N LEU A 519 -5.09 0.08 7.46
CA LEU A 519 -4.48 -0.63 8.59
C LEU A 519 -5.52 -1.43 9.42
N ARG A 520 -5.11 -2.54 10.04
CA ARG A 520 -5.87 -3.17 11.14
C ARG A 520 -6.06 -2.19 12.30
N THR A 521 -7.12 -2.40 13.07
CA THR A 521 -7.47 -1.63 14.28
C THR A 521 -6.81 -2.13 15.56
N GLY A 522 -6.18 -3.31 15.53
CA GLY A 522 -5.68 -4.02 16.72
C GLY A 522 -6.73 -4.91 17.40
N GLN A 523 -8.01 -4.79 17.07
CA GLN A 523 -9.07 -5.54 17.74
C GLN A 523 -9.00 -7.04 17.42
N THR A 524 -8.97 -7.87 18.48
CA THR A 524 -8.89 -9.35 18.38
C THR A 524 -10.02 -10.08 19.11
N ILE A 525 -10.74 -9.40 20.00
CA ILE A 525 -11.90 -9.93 20.72
C ILE A 525 -13.17 -9.57 19.94
N SER A 526 -14.03 -10.57 19.72
CA SER A 526 -15.25 -10.45 18.92
C SER A 526 -16.52 -10.45 19.78
N TYR A 527 -17.29 -9.38 19.65
CA TYR A 527 -18.50 -9.05 20.42
C TYR A 527 -19.80 -9.31 19.65
N ASP A 528 -19.73 -9.69 18.37
CA ASP A 528 -20.88 -10.16 17.59
C ASP A 528 -21.53 -11.40 18.23
N ALA A 529 -22.86 -11.44 18.28
CA ALA A 529 -23.66 -12.59 18.72
C ALA A 529 -23.98 -13.62 17.61
N ASN A 530 -23.69 -13.32 16.34
CA ASN A 530 -23.92 -14.24 15.22
C ASN A 530 -23.01 -15.47 15.23
N SER A 531 -23.36 -16.46 14.41
CA SER A 531 -22.47 -17.56 14.03
C SER A 531 -22.56 -17.80 12.51
N PRO A 532 -21.45 -17.70 11.74
CA PRO A 532 -20.15 -17.18 12.15
C PRO A 532 -20.22 -15.70 12.55
N LYS A 533 -19.26 -15.26 13.37
CA LYS A 533 -19.08 -13.86 13.78
C LYS A 533 -18.51 -13.00 12.64
N ARG A 534 -18.89 -11.72 12.60
CA ARG A 534 -18.69 -10.81 11.45
C ARG A 534 -18.21 -9.41 11.82
N ASP A 535 -17.83 -9.19 13.07
CA ASP A 535 -17.28 -7.91 13.53
C ASP A 535 -15.76 -7.84 13.39
N ASP A 536 -15.18 -6.68 13.72
CA ASP A 536 -13.77 -6.37 13.50
C ASP A 536 -12.82 -7.34 14.22
N GLY A 537 -13.13 -7.70 15.48
CA GLY A 537 -12.34 -8.67 16.24
C GLY A 537 -12.36 -10.09 15.67
N ALA A 538 -13.39 -10.47 14.91
CA ALA A 538 -13.49 -11.75 14.22
C ALA A 538 -12.81 -11.73 12.84
N LEU A 539 -13.08 -10.71 12.02
CA LEU A 539 -12.61 -10.63 10.64
C LEU A 539 -11.19 -10.08 10.53
N ARG A 540 -10.81 -9.14 11.40
CA ARG A 540 -9.49 -8.51 11.49
C ARG A 540 -9.01 -8.00 10.12
N MET A 541 -9.81 -7.13 9.52
CA MET A 541 -9.54 -6.60 8.18
C MET A 541 -8.58 -5.41 8.21
N GLY A 542 -7.84 -5.25 7.11
CA GLY A 542 -6.74 -4.31 6.95
C GLY A 542 -5.36 -4.97 7.04
N VAL A 543 -4.32 -4.15 6.90
CA VAL A 543 -2.90 -4.54 6.96
C VAL A 543 -2.52 -4.92 8.40
N ALA A 544 -1.87 -6.07 8.54
CA ALA A 544 -1.32 -6.56 9.79
C ALA A 544 -0.23 -5.64 10.35
N TRP A 545 -0.20 -5.48 11.66
CA TRP A 545 0.89 -4.76 12.32
C TRP A 545 2.12 -5.68 12.41
N PRO A 546 3.36 -5.16 12.22
CA PRO A 546 4.58 -5.92 12.48
C PRO A 546 4.73 -6.24 13.97
N ALA A 547 5.52 -7.27 14.31
CA ALA A 547 5.67 -7.74 15.70
C ALA A 547 6.19 -6.64 16.64
N GLN A 548 7.20 -5.88 16.18
CA GLN A 548 7.56 -4.59 16.76
C GLN A 548 7.09 -3.47 15.85
N ARG A 549 6.01 -2.79 16.25
CA ARG A 549 5.56 -1.56 15.57
C ARG A 549 6.52 -0.39 15.76
N PHE A 550 7.11 -0.23 16.93
CA PHE A 550 7.92 0.94 17.27
C PHE A 550 9.36 0.56 17.60
N SER A 551 10.31 1.05 16.81
CA SER A 551 11.75 0.86 16.99
C SER A 551 12.41 2.16 17.43
N ILE A 552 13.32 2.10 18.40
CA ILE A 552 14.11 3.26 18.86
C ILE A 552 15.43 3.27 18.07
N ASN A 553 15.62 4.31 17.26
CA ASN A 553 16.77 4.52 16.39
C ASN A 553 18.00 5.02 17.18
N VAL A 554 19.20 5.03 16.57
CA VAL A 554 20.46 5.47 17.23
C VAL A 554 20.35 6.88 17.82
N ASN A 555 19.63 7.78 17.16
CA ASN A 555 19.39 9.16 17.59
C ASN A 555 18.24 9.33 18.61
N GLN A 556 17.71 8.25 19.18
CA GLN A 556 16.55 8.24 20.11
C GLN A 556 15.20 8.66 19.49
N THR A 557 15.12 8.86 18.17
CA THR A 557 13.81 8.96 17.49
C THR A 557 13.15 7.59 17.41
N ILE A 558 11.82 7.55 17.23
CA ILE A 558 11.05 6.31 17.15
C ILE A 558 10.47 6.12 15.76
N SER A 559 10.90 5.08 15.05
CA SER A 559 10.30 4.67 13.78
C SER A 559 9.03 3.85 14.02
N ASP A 560 7.94 4.22 13.35
CA ASP A 560 6.72 3.42 13.23
C ASP A 560 6.81 2.51 12.00
N ASN A 561 7.21 1.27 12.23
CA ASN A 561 7.42 0.23 11.21
C ASN A 561 6.14 -0.11 10.42
N LEU A 562 4.95 0.30 10.90
CA LEU A 562 3.69 0.12 10.17
C LEU A 562 3.45 1.20 9.10
N THR A 563 3.95 2.43 9.33
CA THR A 563 3.61 3.61 8.50
C THR A 563 4.80 4.28 7.83
N GLY A 564 6.04 3.99 8.26
CA GLY A 564 7.26 4.64 7.78
C GLY A 564 7.46 6.06 8.34
N LEU A 565 6.69 6.44 9.35
CA LEU A 565 6.80 7.73 10.03
C LEU A 565 7.83 7.66 11.17
N THR A 566 8.62 8.71 11.33
CA THR A 566 9.48 8.88 12.50
C THR A 566 8.85 9.86 13.49
N TRP A 567 8.74 9.48 14.75
CA TRP A 567 8.09 10.24 15.82
C TRP A 567 9.10 10.71 16.87
N ALA A 568 8.81 11.84 17.52
CA ALA A 568 9.54 12.29 18.70
C ALA A 568 9.30 11.33 19.89
N PRO A 569 10.32 11.07 20.74
CA PRO A 569 10.21 10.12 21.83
C PRO A 569 9.34 10.59 22.98
N ASP A 570 9.35 11.90 23.28
CA ASP A 570 8.43 12.52 24.23
C ASP A 570 7.28 13.21 23.48
N ALA A 571 6.05 12.85 23.84
CA ALA A 571 4.82 13.39 23.26
C ALA A 571 4.37 14.71 23.91
N GLY A 572 4.87 15.04 25.11
CA GLY A 572 4.44 16.20 25.89
C GLY A 572 5.37 17.39 25.72
N VAL A 573 6.64 17.21 26.09
CA VAL A 573 7.67 18.27 26.16
C VAL A 573 9.04 17.66 25.80
N PRO A 574 9.89 18.31 24.97
CA PRO A 574 11.16 17.72 24.58
C PRO A 574 12.04 17.34 25.78
N ASN A 575 12.44 16.08 25.82
CA ASN A 575 13.31 15.51 26.84
C ASN A 575 14.46 14.76 26.14
N PRO A 576 15.72 15.22 26.23
CA PRO A 576 16.18 16.42 26.94
C PRO A 576 15.64 17.73 26.32
N ALA A 577 15.56 18.78 27.15
CA ALA A 577 15.08 20.09 26.71
C ALA A 577 16.00 20.72 25.65
N VAL A 578 15.38 21.35 24.64
CA VAL A 578 16.06 21.80 23.42
C VAL A 578 16.08 23.33 23.38
N GLY A 579 17.25 23.94 23.61
CA GLY A 579 17.44 25.39 23.45
C GLY A 579 16.44 26.24 24.25
N GLN A 580 15.45 26.82 23.56
CA GLN A 580 14.30 27.53 24.15
C GLN A 580 12.94 26.97 23.67
N CYS A 581 12.93 25.80 23.04
CA CYS A 581 11.76 25.19 22.43
C CYS A 581 10.79 24.70 23.50
N THR A 582 9.73 25.48 23.72
CA THR A 582 8.74 25.23 24.76
C THR A 582 7.64 24.32 24.22
N GLY A 583 7.63 23.06 24.67
CA GLY A 583 6.54 22.11 24.42
C GLY A 583 5.34 22.32 25.34
N GLY A 584 4.42 21.35 25.37
CA GLY A 584 3.27 21.33 26.28
C GLY A 584 1.94 21.67 25.60
N LEU A 585 1.04 22.29 26.37
CA LEU A 585 -0.28 22.74 25.90
C LEU A 585 -0.13 23.96 24.97
N MET A 586 -0.75 23.88 23.79
CA MET A 586 -0.72 24.92 22.76
C MET A 586 -2.13 25.20 22.24
N HIS A 587 -2.36 26.42 21.75
CA HIS A 587 -3.57 26.77 21.00
C HIS A 587 -3.28 26.73 19.50
N TRP A 588 -4.24 26.28 18.68
CA TRP A 588 -4.06 26.24 17.23
C TRP A 588 -4.01 27.67 16.63
N ALA A 589 -4.88 28.54 17.12
CA ALA A 589 -4.89 29.97 16.85
C ALA A 589 -4.93 30.74 18.17
N GLY A 590 -4.17 31.82 18.30
CA GLY A 590 -4.15 32.58 19.56
C GLY A 590 -3.49 33.96 19.46
N SER A 591 -4.08 34.92 20.17
CA SER A 591 -3.50 36.26 20.43
C SER A 591 -3.04 36.33 21.88
N GLY A 592 -1.82 35.87 22.15
CA GLY A 592 -1.30 35.77 23.52
C GLY A 592 0.18 35.39 23.58
N ALA A 593 0.64 34.97 24.77
CA ALA A 593 2.02 34.56 25.05
C ALA A 593 2.20 33.03 25.17
N VAL A 594 1.29 32.25 24.57
CA VAL A 594 1.33 30.78 24.53
C VAL A 594 1.95 30.34 23.19
N PRO A 595 2.87 29.35 23.15
CA PRO A 595 3.46 28.88 21.90
C PRO A 595 2.42 28.34 20.91
N LEU A 596 2.65 28.59 19.62
CA LEU A 596 1.91 27.92 18.55
C LEU A 596 2.57 26.56 18.20
N PRO A 597 1.79 25.57 17.73
CA PRO A 597 2.30 24.29 17.23
C PRO A 597 3.40 24.41 16.17
N ILE A 598 3.34 25.48 15.36
CA ILE A 598 4.28 25.70 14.28
C ILE A 598 5.61 26.31 14.75
N ASP A 599 5.57 27.32 15.62
CA ASP A 599 6.76 27.92 16.23
C ASP A 599 7.58 26.87 17.02
N TYR A 600 6.87 25.93 17.65
CA TYR A 600 7.47 24.80 18.37
C TYR A 600 8.28 23.88 17.45
N VAL A 601 7.70 23.38 16.36
CA VAL A 601 8.44 22.50 15.43
C VAL A 601 9.52 23.25 14.65
N ASP A 602 9.32 24.52 14.34
CA ASP A 602 10.35 25.37 13.72
C ASP A 602 11.55 25.58 14.67
N CYS A 603 11.30 25.74 15.97
CA CYS A 603 12.36 25.75 16.99
C CYS A 603 13.11 24.40 17.06
N LEU A 604 12.39 23.27 17.08
CA LEU A 604 13.02 21.93 17.08
C LEU A 604 13.92 21.73 15.85
N ASN A 605 13.48 22.20 14.68
CA ASN A 605 14.26 22.13 13.44
C ASN A 605 15.50 23.03 13.47
N ALA A 606 15.37 24.26 13.95
CA ALA A 606 16.48 25.22 14.05
C ALA A 606 17.57 24.75 15.03
N ASN A 607 17.22 23.92 16.01
CA ASN A 607 18.14 23.33 16.99
C ASN A 607 18.55 21.88 16.63
N GLN A 608 18.18 21.39 15.44
CA GLN A 608 18.44 20.02 14.95
C GLN A 608 18.07 18.92 15.97
N TYR A 609 16.86 18.99 16.55
CA TYR A 609 16.42 18.06 17.60
C TYR A 609 16.56 16.59 17.14
N LEU A 610 17.29 15.80 17.93
CA LEU A 610 17.65 14.41 17.64
C LEU A 610 18.36 14.23 16.27
N GLY A 611 19.15 15.22 15.87
CA GLY A 611 19.87 15.26 14.60
C GLY A 611 19.01 15.62 13.38
N ARG A 612 17.73 15.98 13.57
CA ARG A 612 16.76 16.19 12.48
C ARG A 612 16.31 17.64 12.36
N SER A 613 16.04 18.06 11.13
CA SER A 613 15.54 19.40 10.77
C SER A 613 14.31 19.36 9.87
N ASP A 614 13.58 18.25 9.87
CA ASP A 614 12.37 17.97 9.09
C ASP A 614 11.14 17.63 9.95
N TRP A 615 11.16 17.99 11.25
CA TRP A 615 10.01 17.87 12.15
C TRP A 615 8.85 18.75 11.68
N ARG A 616 7.65 18.18 11.66
CA ARG A 616 6.37 18.86 11.40
C ARG A 616 5.33 18.51 12.48
N VAL A 617 4.24 19.26 12.50
CA VAL A 617 3.01 18.82 13.15
C VAL A 617 2.35 17.75 12.25
N PRO A 618 2.01 16.56 12.75
CA PRO A 618 1.42 15.47 11.97
C PRO A 618 0.07 15.86 11.41
N ASN A 619 -0.31 15.41 10.22
CA ASN A 619 -1.69 15.59 9.75
C ASN A 619 -2.65 14.60 10.45
N ILE A 620 -3.97 14.80 10.29
CA ILE A 620 -4.96 14.02 11.05
C ILE A 620 -5.01 12.53 10.66
N ASN A 621 -4.43 12.13 9.53
CA ASN A 621 -4.25 10.72 9.20
C ASN A 621 -3.00 10.13 9.87
N GLU A 622 -1.89 10.87 9.86
CA GLU A 622 -0.64 10.51 10.56
C GLU A 622 -0.89 10.31 12.06
N LEU A 623 -1.49 11.30 12.74
CA LEU A 623 -1.74 11.25 14.18
C LEU A 623 -2.75 10.14 14.58
N TYR A 624 -3.81 9.94 13.79
CA TYR A 624 -4.81 8.90 14.07
C TYR A 624 -4.24 7.47 13.91
N SER A 625 -3.22 7.29 13.07
CA SER A 625 -2.61 5.98 12.80
C SER A 625 -1.96 5.35 14.05
N LEU A 626 -1.58 6.16 15.05
CA LEU A 626 -1.02 5.66 16.30
C LEU A 626 -2.01 4.79 17.12
N GLY A 627 -3.32 4.96 16.91
CA GLY A 627 -4.36 4.42 17.79
C GLY A 627 -4.74 2.93 17.64
N ASP A 628 -4.48 2.16 18.69
CA ASP A 628 -4.95 0.80 18.97
C ASP A 628 -6.37 0.78 19.57
N ARG A 629 -7.30 0.11 18.89
CA ARG A 629 -8.73 0.02 19.25
C ARG A 629 -9.07 -1.21 20.10
N SER A 630 -8.05 -1.98 20.52
CA SER A 630 -8.18 -3.05 21.51
C SER A 630 -8.00 -2.57 22.95
N ARG A 631 -7.45 -1.37 23.17
CA ARG A 631 -7.05 -0.86 24.48
C ARG A 631 -8.00 0.22 25.03
N ALA A 632 -8.14 0.22 26.36
CA ALA A 632 -8.92 1.18 27.12
C ALA A 632 -7.99 2.22 27.78
N ASN A 633 -8.38 3.50 27.74
CA ASN A 633 -7.77 4.66 28.43
C ASN A 633 -6.31 5.00 28.06
N ASP A 634 -5.66 4.15 27.26
CA ASP A 634 -4.37 4.36 26.61
C ASP A 634 -4.50 3.78 25.20
N THR A 635 -4.45 4.65 24.20
CA THR A 635 -4.69 4.31 22.79
C THR A 635 -3.46 3.80 22.05
N LEU A 636 -2.29 3.72 22.65
CA LEU A 636 -1.09 3.29 21.94
C LEU A 636 -0.90 1.78 22.06
N PRO A 637 -0.38 1.06 21.06
CA PRO A 637 -0.07 -0.37 21.18
C PRO A 637 0.73 -0.73 22.44
N LEU A 638 0.40 -1.87 23.07
CA LEU A 638 0.98 -2.29 24.34
C LEU A 638 2.52 -2.40 24.24
N GLY A 639 3.23 -1.79 25.19
CA GLY A 639 4.70 -1.81 25.22
C GLY A 639 5.37 -0.77 24.32
N HIS A 640 4.65 0.26 23.87
CA HIS A 640 5.24 1.36 23.11
C HIS A 640 6.42 2.03 23.85
N PRO A 641 7.46 2.50 23.13
CA PRO A 641 8.61 3.18 23.73
C PRO A 641 8.36 4.66 24.08
N PHE A 642 7.25 5.25 23.63
CA PHE A 642 6.93 6.66 23.82
C PHE A 642 6.83 7.10 25.28
N GLN A 643 7.34 8.30 25.56
CA GLN A 643 7.35 8.98 26.85
C GLN A 643 6.43 10.21 26.82
N GLY A 644 6.10 10.74 28.00
CA GLY A 644 5.34 12.00 28.13
C GLY A 644 3.92 11.98 27.54
N VAL A 645 3.40 10.82 27.14
CA VAL A 645 2.05 10.66 26.54
C VAL A 645 0.98 11.09 27.53
N GLN A 646 0.14 12.02 27.11
CA GLN A 646 -0.95 12.57 27.91
C GLN A 646 -2.28 11.93 27.49
N ALA A 647 -3.11 11.54 28.46
CA ALA A 647 -4.46 11.04 28.21
C ALA A 647 -5.43 12.20 27.88
N THR A 648 -5.17 12.88 26.75
CA THR A 648 -5.93 14.04 26.27
C THR A 648 -5.66 14.28 24.78
N HIS A 649 -6.04 15.45 24.29
CA HIS A 649 -6.04 15.83 22.89
C HIS A 649 -4.66 16.28 22.38
N TYR A 650 -4.39 15.89 21.13
CA TYR A 650 -3.21 16.24 20.37
C TYR A 650 -3.62 16.94 19.07
N TRP A 651 -3.02 18.08 18.75
CA TRP A 651 -3.25 18.83 17.51
C TRP A 651 -2.63 18.13 16.30
N SER A 652 -3.29 18.28 15.15
CA SER A 652 -2.76 17.96 13.84
C SER A 652 -2.59 19.21 12.97
N SER A 653 -1.77 19.14 11.91
CA SER A 653 -1.57 20.21 10.93
C SER A 653 -2.75 20.44 9.98
N THR A 654 -3.81 19.63 10.08
CA THR A 654 -5.02 19.74 9.28
C THR A 654 -5.98 20.76 9.90
N ALA A 655 -6.19 21.89 9.25
CA ALA A 655 -7.15 22.91 9.68
C ALA A 655 -8.60 22.41 9.56
N HIS A 656 -9.53 22.93 10.37
CA HIS A 656 -10.95 22.59 10.24
C HIS A 656 -11.64 23.46 9.18
N THR A 657 -12.07 22.86 8.06
CA THR A 657 -12.79 23.59 7.01
C THR A 657 -14.21 23.92 7.46
N GLY A 658 -14.40 25.10 8.06
CA GLY A 658 -15.72 25.64 8.41
C GLY A 658 -15.81 26.35 9.76
N VAL A 659 -14.76 26.33 10.59
CA VAL A 659 -14.70 27.07 11.86
C VAL A 659 -13.39 27.85 11.93
N ALA A 660 -13.45 29.09 12.38
CA ALA A 660 -12.33 30.01 12.40
C ALA A 660 -11.33 29.67 13.51
N GLY A 661 -10.06 29.49 13.16
CA GLY A 661 -8.98 29.24 14.12
C GLY A 661 -8.86 27.80 14.64
N ASP A 662 -9.68 26.87 14.15
CA ASP A 662 -9.70 25.47 14.57
C ASP A 662 -8.82 24.55 13.68
N ALA A 663 -8.29 23.50 14.29
CA ALA A 663 -7.72 22.33 13.61
C ALA A 663 -8.36 21.03 14.08
N TRP A 664 -8.03 19.95 13.39
CA TRP A 664 -8.34 18.60 13.81
C TRP A 664 -7.37 18.11 14.89
N SER A 665 -7.87 17.25 15.77
CA SER A 665 -7.18 16.69 16.92
C SER A 665 -7.56 15.22 17.12
N VAL A 666 -6.67 14.46 17.77
CA VAL A 666 -6.95 13.10 18.25
C VAL A 666 -6.93 13.08 19.78
N ASP A 667 -7.93 12.48 20.41
CA ASP A 667 -7.90 12.19 21.85
C ASP A 667 -7.13 10.90 22.12
N MET A 668 -6.02 10.96 22.86
CA MET A 668 -5.29 9.75 23.28
C MET A 668 -5.95 9.03 24.47
N ASN A 669 -7.03 9.58 25.05
CA ASN A 669 -7.89 8.93 26.05
C ASN A 669 -9.10 8.21 25.42
N GLY A 670 -8.90 7.54 24.29
CA GLY A 670 -9.94 6.72 23.63
C GLY A 670 -9.77 6.60 22.12
N GLY A 671 -9.20 7.62 21.47
CA GLY A 671 -8.79 7.59 20.06
C GLY A 671 -9.72 8.37 19.13
N GLY A 672 -10.62 9.19 19.68
CA GLY A 672 -11.60 9.97 18.93
C GLY A 672 -10.96 11.06 18.07
N VAL A 673 -11.64 11.48 17.00
CA VAL A 673 -11.22 12.58 16.11
C VAL A 673 -12.21 13.73 16.23
N TYR A 674 -11.70 14.91 16.57
CA TYR A 674 -12.49 16.10 16.85
C TYR A 674 -11.79 17.39 16.40
N TYR A 675 -12.52 18.49 16.33
CA TYR A 675 -11.98 19.84 16.21
C TYR A 675 -12.37 20.71 17.44
N GLY A 676 -12.04 22.00 17.42
CA GLY A 676 -12.41 22.98 18.46
C GLY A 676 -11.27 23.36 19.41
N ASP A 677 -11.07 24.66 19.66
CA ASP A 677 -10.15 25.16 20.70
C ASP A 677 -10.53 24.64 22.10
N ARG A 678 -9.65 23.83 22.67
CA ARG A 678 -9.86 23.06 23.89
C ARG A 678 -9.10 23.65 25.07
N ASN A 679 -9.47 24.86 25.49
CA ASN A 679 -8.96 25.51 26.71
C ASN A 679 -8.77 24.47 27.86
N PRO A 680 -7.55 24.25 28.38
CA PRO A 680 -6.36 25.12 28.32
C PRO A 680 -5.38 24.91 27.15
N GLY A 681 -5.72 24.08 26.15
CA GLY A 681 -4.93 23.80 24.95
C GLY A 681 -4.93 22.31 24.59
N SER A 682 -4.25 21.94 23.51
CA SER A 682 -3.92 20.53 23.18
C SER A 682 -2.42 20.39 22.98
N TYR A 683 -1.90 19.16 23.12
CA TYR A 683 -0.47 18.87 22.95
C TYR A 683 -0.09 18.75 21.47
N VAL A 684 1.20 18.77 21.17
CA VAL A 684 1.75 18.61 19.81
C VAL A 684 2.80 17.52 19.83
N TRP A 685 2.60 16.48 19.03
CA TRP A 685 3.54 15.37 18.90
C TRP A 685 4.30 15.49 17.57
N PRO A 686 5.57 15.91 17.55
CA PRO A 686 6.31 16.07 16.30
C PRO A 686 6.50 14.74 15.55
N VAL A 687 6.29 14.78 14.24
CA VAL A 687 6.56 13.69 13.29
C VAL A 687 7.53 14.17 12.21
N ALA A 688 8.24 13.25 11.57
CA ALA A 688 9.23 13.49 10.54
C ALA A 688 9.27 12.31 9.54
N GLY A 689 9.93 12.48 8.39
CA GLY A 689 9.92 11.47 7.31
C GLY A 689 8.53 11.24 6.70
N GLY A 690 8.31 10.04 6.15
CA GLY A 690 7.09 9.70 5.40
C GLY A 690 7.09 10.24 3.96
N ALA A 691 6.04 9.90 3.18
CA ALA A 691 5.95 10.29 1.77
C ALA A 691 5.62 11.79 1.61
N LEU A 692 6.66 12.62 1.64
CA LEU A 692 6.61 14.06 1.38
C LEU A 692 6.69 14.32 -0.13
N PHE A 693 5.53 14.56 -0.72
CA PHE A 693 5.44 15.01 -2.11
C PHE A 693 5.62 16.53 -2.17
N PRO A 694 6.38 17.08 -3.13
CA PRO A 694 6.54 18.53 -3.23
C PRO A 694 5.20 19.23 -3.50
N PRO A 695 5.02 20.48 -3.02
CA PRO A 695 3.83 21.29 -3.29
C PRO A 695 3.56 21.36 -4.80
N VAL A 696 2.32 21.07 -5.19
CA VAL A 696 1.99 20.77 -6.59
C VAL A 696 1.83 22.05 -7.42
N ASN A 697 2.96 22.60 -7.87
CA ASN A 697 3.03 23.72 -8.82
C ASN A 697 2.47 23.35 -10.21
N ALA A 698 2.20 22.06 -10.46
CA ALA A 698 1.51 21.53 -11.62
C ALA A 698 0.01 21.35 -11.33
N PRO A 699 -0.92 21.82 -12.18
CA PRO A 699 -2.34 21.50 -12.02
C PRO A 699 -2.61 20.01 -12.25
N MET A 700 -3.66 19.49 -11.60
CA MET A 700 -4.20 18.16 -11.87
C MET A 700 -4.58 18.01 -13.36
N SER A 701 -4.48 16.78 -13.87
CA SER A 701 -4.51 16.49 -15.30
C SER A 701 -5.87 16.82 -15.94
N PHE A 702 -5.91 17.91 -16.71
CA PHE A 702 -7.08 18.32 -17.49
C PHE A 702 -7.04 17.77 -18.92
N VAL A 703 -8.22 17.77 -19.57
CA VAL A 703 -8.41 17.35 -20.97
C VAL A 703 -9.11 18.47 -21.74
N ILE A 704 -8.59 18.78 -22.93
CA ILE A 704 -9.22 19.69 -23.89
C ILE A 704 -9.72 18.83 -25.05
N ALA A 705 -11.03 18.78 -25.25
CA ALA A 705 -11.62 17.88 -26.26
C ALA A 705 -11.31 18.38 -27.68
N PRO A 706 -10.83 17.52 -28.60
CA PRO A 706 -10.64 17.90 -29.99
C PRO A 706 -11.97 18.15 -30.70
N GLN A 707 -11.96 19.01 -31.71
CA GLN A 707 -13.14 19.35 -32.53
C GLN A 707 -12.91 18.99 -34.00
N THR A 708 -13.97 18.63 -34.70
CA THR A 708 -13.93 18.26 -36.12
C THR A 708 -15.08 18.91 -36.87
N GLY A 709 -14.92 19.12 -38.18
CA GLY A 709 -15.96 19.72 -39.02
C GLY A 709 -16.02 21.25 -38.96
N ILE A 710 -15.05 21.92 -38.35
CA ILE A 710 -15.01 23.39 -38.25
C ILE A 710 -14.77 24.00 -39.64
N ALA A 711 -15.56 25.00 -40.02
CA ALA A 711 -15.48 25.63 -41.35
C ALA A 711 -14.09 26.29 -41.59
N PRO A 712 -13.49 26.18 -42.79
CA PRO A 712 -12.17 26.73 -43.10
C PRO A 712 -11.99 28.20 -42.68
N GLY A 713 -10.96 28.48 -41.87
CA GLY A 713 -10.67 29.83 -41.37
C GLY A 713 -11.60 30.32 -40.25
N ALA A 714 -12.54 29.50 -39.77
CA ALA A 714 -13.37 29.83 -38.61
C ALA A 714 -12.64 29.56 -37.29
N THR A 715 -12.94 30.38 -36.28
CA THR A 715 -12.45 30.22 -34.92
C THR A 715 -13.20 29.11 -34.18
N ALA A 716 -12.46 28.16 -33.63
CA ALA A 716 -12.95 27.10 -32.75
C ALA A 716 -12.64 27.43 -31.29
N ILE A 717 -13.56 27.13 -30.37
CA ILE A 717 -13.42 27.38 -28.93
C ILE A 717 -13.67 26.07 -28.19
N SER A 718 -12.76 25.71 -27.27
CA SER A 718 -12.81 24.47 -26.51
C SER A 718 -13.96 24.41 -25.48
N ASN A 719 -14.15 23.23 -24.88
CA ASN A 719 -14.82 23.12 -23.60
C ASN A 719 -14.14 24.01 -22.54
N SER A 720 -14.89 24.42 -21.51
CA SER A 720 -14.25 24.88 -20.27
C SER A 720 -13.48 23.73 -19.63
N ILE A 721 -12.29 24.02 -19.14
CA ILE A 721 -11.59 23.23 -18.12
C ILE A 721 -11.64 24.02 -16.79
N THR A 722 -11.56 23.31 -15.67
CA THR A 722 -11.38 23.94 -14.35
C THR A 722 -9.99 23.60 -13.84
N VAL A 723 -9.16 24.61 -13.65
CA VAL A 723 -7.83 24.50 -13.06
C VAL A 723 -8.00 24.05 -11.61
N SER A 724 -7.36 22.93 -11.27
CA SER A 724 -7.41 22.33 -9.94
C SER A 724 -6.03 21.76 -9.60
N GLY A 725 -5.70 21.58 -8.32
CA GLY A 725 -4.39 21.05 -7.89
C GLY A 725 -3.43 22.11 -7.34
N LEU A 726 -3.65 23.39 -7.67
CA LEU A 726 -2.73 24.46 -7.31
C LEU A 726 -2.89 24.92 -5.85
N ASN A 727 -1.78 25.19 -5.17
CA ASN A 727 -1.74 25.80 -3.82
C ASN A 727 -1.15 27.23 -3.82
N ALA A 728 -0.78 27.76 -4.99
CA ALA A 728 -0.35 29.13 -5.26
C ALA A 728 -0.84 29.59 -6.65
N PRO A 729 -0.79 30.89 -6.99
CA PRO A 729 -0.99 31.35 -8.35
C PRO A 729 0.13 30.85 -9.28
N VAL A 730 -0.22 30.21 -10.39
CA VAL A 730 0.74 29.61 -11.33
C VAL A 730 0.58 30.22 -12.72
N SER A 731 1.68 30.27 -13.47
CA SER A 731 1.71 30.83 -14.83
C SER A 731 0.85 30.04 -15.82
N ILE A 732 0.28 30.75 -16.79
CA ILE A 732 -0.46 30.21 -17.93
C ILE A 732 -0.02 30.92 -19.21
N PHE A 733 0.16 30.16 -20.28
CA PHE A 733 0.46 30.67 -21.62
C PHE A 733 -0.01 29.68 -22.69
N VAL A 734 -0.03 30.10 -23.95
CA VAL A 734 -0.49 29.30 -25.10
C VAL A 734 0.40 29.50 -26.31
N SER A 735 0.60 28.45 -27.10
CA SER A 735 1.24 28.50 -28.41
C SER A 735 0.26 28.01 -29.48
N GLY A 736 0.20 28.67 -30.63
CA GLY A 736 -0.70 28.33 -31.74
C GLY A 736 -2.18 28.74 -31.56
N GLY A 737 -2.50 29.54 -30.54
CA GLY A 737 -3.88 29.98 -30.27
C GLY A 737 -3.95 31.10 -29.22
N GLN A 738 -5.11 31.22 -28.57
CA GLN A 738 -5.39 32.14 -27.47
C GLN A 738 -6.10 31.39 -26.33
N TYR A 739 -6.08 31.93 -25.11
CA TYR A 739 -6.86 31.41 -23.97
C TYR A 739 -7.68 32.51 -23.29
N SER A 740 -8.73 32.12 -22.58
CA SER A 740 -9.58 32.98 -21.72
C SER A 740 -9.62 32.38 -20.31
N ILE A 741 -9.51 33.22 -19.27
CA ILE A 741 -9.69 32.84 -17.86
C ILE A 741 -11.02 33.42 -17.36
N ASN A 742 -11.81 32.62 -16.63
CA ASN A 742 -13.04 33.02 -15.95
C ASN A 742 -14.06 33.78 -16.83
N GLY A 743 -14.08 33.48 -18.13
CA GLY A 743 -14.96 34.15 -19.10
C GLY A 743 -14.49 35.53 -19.57
N GLY A 744 -13.27 35.95 -19.22
CA GLY A 744 -12.64 37.17 -19.73
C GLY A 744 -12.30 37.11 -21.22
N ALA A 745 -11.71 38.18 -21.75
CA ALA A 745 -11.25 38.24 -23.14
C ALA A 745 -10.22 37.14 -23.46
N PHE A 746 -10.19 36.71 -24.72
CA PHE A 746 -9.15 35.80 -25.21
C PHE A 746 -7.84 36.57 -25.44
N THR A 747 -6.71 35.98 -25.02
CA THR A 747 -5.36 36.55 -25.14
C THR A 747 -4.33 35.47 -25.52
N SER A 748 -3.24 35.89 -26.14
CA SER A 748 -2.02 35.08 -26.34
C SER A 748 -0.90 35.44 -25.35
N GLU A 749 -1.02 36.59 -24.67
CA GLU A 749 -0.03 37.04 -23.68
C GLU A 749 -0.02 36.12 -22.44
N PRO A 750 1.14 35.88 -21.80
CA PRO A 750 1.21 35.13 -20.55
C PRO A 750 0.43 35.78 -19.41
N GLY A 751 -0.06 34.96 -18.47
CA GLY A 751 -0.75 35.42 -17.27
C GLY A 751 -0.65 34.42 -16.13
N THR A 752 -1.56 34.52 -15.16
CA THR A 752 -1.61 33.65 -13.97
C THR A 752 -3.02 33.09 -13.74
N VAL A 753 -3.10 31.84 -13.28
CA VAL A 753 -4.33 31.18 -12.80
C VAL A 753 -4.16 30.73 -11.35
N VAL A 754 -5.29 30.68 -10.63
CA VAL A 754 -5.39 30.12 -9.27
C VAL A 754 -6.26 28.87 -9.26
N ASN A 755 -6.19 28.09 -8.19
CA ASN A 755 -7.08 26.94 -7.95
C ASN A 755 -8.56 27.35 -8.13
N GLY A 756 -9.34 26.56 -8.86
CA GLY A 756 -10.74 26.86 -9.21
C GLY A 756 -10.94 27.75 -10.45
N SER A 757 -9.88 28.32 -11.04
CA SER A 757 -10.02 29.14 -12.26
C SER A 757 -10.57 28.31 -13.43
N THR A 758 -11.56 28.82 -14.14
CA THR A 758 -12.03 28.20 -15.39
C THR A 758 -11.25 28.75 -16.58
N VAL A 759 -10.89 27.90 -17.53
CA VAL A 759 -10.11 28.28 -18.73
C VAL A 759 -10.77 27.72 -20.00
N ARG A 760 -10.65 28.44 -21.12
CA ARG A 760 -10.95 27.96 -22.48
C ARG A 760 -9.82 28.31 -23.43
N VAL A 761 -9.62 27.48 -24.46
CA VAL A 761 -8.68 27.73 -25.57
C VAL A 761 -9.48 28.09 -26.83
N SER A 762 -8.94 29.00 -27.62
CA SER A 762 -9.45 29.44 -28.91
C SER A 762 -8.35 29.31 -29.96
N LEU A 763 -8.66 28.80 -31.15
CA LEU A 763 -7.74 28.79 -32.28
C LEU A 763 -8.48 28.90 -33.62
N THR A 764 -7.81 29.38 -34.66
CA THR A 764 -8.38 29.48 -36.01
C THR A 764 -8.06 28.24 -36.81
N SER A 765 -9.08 27.62 -37.42
CA SER A 765 -8.91 26.45 -38.27
C SER A 765 -8.14 26.76 -39.56
N VAL A 766 -7.31 25.80 -40.00
CA VAL A 766 -6.57 25.90 -41.28
C VAL A 766 -7.52 25.88 -42.48
N ALA A 767 -7.09 26.48 -43.60
CA ALA A 767 -7.91 26.59 -44.80
C ALA A 767 -8.16 25.23 -45.49
N ASP A 768 -7.24 24.29 -45.36
CA ASP A 768 -7.28 22.99 -46.04
C ASP A 768 -8.22 22.01 -45.34
N VAL A 769 -9.23 21.53 -46.07
CA VAL A 769 -10.22 20.56 -45.55
C VAL A 769 -9.53 19.24 -45.17
N GLY A 770 -9.86 18.72 -43.99
CA GLY A 770 -9.27 17.51 -43.42
C GLY A 770 -7.92 17.70 -42.72
N GLN A 771 -7.29 18.88 -42.82
CA GLN A 771 -6.08 19.17 -42.05
C GLN A 771 -6.40 19.53 -40.59
N VAL A 772 -5.39 19.37 -39.74
CA VAL A 772 -5.48 19.65 -38.30
C VAL A 772 -4.71 20.92 -37.96
N SER A 773 -5.40 21.83 -37.28
CA SER A 773 -4.84 22.99 -36.60
C SER A 773 -4.76 22.71 -35.10
N SER A 774 -3.72 23.19 -34.42
CA SER A 774 -3.46 22.84 -33.02
C SER A 774 -2.91 24.00 -32.21
N ALA A 775 -3.41 24.17 -30.98
CA ALA A 775 -2.90 25.09 -29.99
C ALA A 775 -2.52 24.33 -28.72
N THR A 776 -1.33 24.57 -28.18
CA THR A 776 -0.88 23.97 -26.91
C THR A 776 -1.00 25.00 -25.80
N LEU A 777 -1.88 24.70 -24.84
CA LEU A 777 -2.01 25.45 -23.60
C LEU A 777 -1.07 24.85 -22.56
N THR A 778 -0.35 25.70 -21.85
CA THR A 778 0.53 25.32 -20.75
C THR A 778 0.11 26.06 -19.48
N ILE A 779 -0.01 25.31 -18.37
CA ILE A 779 -0.29 25.84 -17.04
C ILE A 779 0.71 25.22 -16.08
N GLY A 780 1.60 26.03 -15.49
CA GLY A 780 2.80 25.54 -14.82
C GLY A 780 3.61 24.65 -15.77
N ASP A 781 3.99 23.47 -15.31
CA ASP A 781 4.73 22.48 -16.11
C ASP A 781 3.81 21.61 -17.00
N VAL A 782 2.48 21.76 -16.92
CA VAL A 782 1.51 20.88 -17.58
C VAL A 782 1.04 21.47 -18.92
N SER A 783 1.43 20.81 -20.01
CA SER A 783 0.98 21.14 -21.37
C SER A 783 -0.17 20.23 -21.86
N ARG A 784 -1.10 20.80 -22.61
CA ARG A 784 -2.20 20.08 -23.32
C ARG A 784 -2.51 20.73 -24.66
N THR A 785 -2.74 19.92 -25.69
CA THR A 785 -3.03 20.40 -27.04
C THR A 785 -4.53 20.33 -27.35
N PHE A 786 -5.12 21.46 -27.73
CA PHE A 786 -6.41 21.54 -28.40
C PHE A 786 -6.19 21.33 -29.90
N SER A 787 -6.90 20.36 -30.50
CA SER A 787 -6.77 20.02 -31.92
C SER A 787 -8.10 20.18 -32.65
N VAL A 788 -8.07 20.80 -33.83
CA VAL A 788 -9.25 21.14 -34.63
C VAL A 788 -9.05 20.70 -36.08
N THR A 789 -9.90 19.80 -36.55
CA THR A 789 -9.92 19.32 -37.94
C THR A 789 -10.90 20.13 -38.78
N THR A 790 -10.41 20.72 -39.87
CA THR A 790 -11.21 21.53 -40.80
C THR A 790 -12.21 20.69 -41.58
N GLY A 791 -13.48 21.11 -41.58
CA GLY A 791 -14.58 20.53 -42.37
C GLY A 791 -14.82 21.24 -43.70
N THR A 792 -15.94 20.93 -44.36
CA THR A 792 -16.37 21.62 -45.58
C THR A 792 -17.24 22.85 -45.27
N ASN A 793 -17.05 23.94 -46.03
CA ASN A 793 -17.88 25.14 -45.92
C ASN A 793 -19.35 24.85 -46.29
N SER A 794 -20.28 25.10 -45.38
CA SER A 794 -21.73 24.87 -45.56
C SER A 794 -22.57 26.10 -45.16
N GLY A 795 -22.25 27.26 -45.74
CA GLY A 795 -23.03 28.49 -45.58
C GLY A 795 -24.09 28.66 -46.68
N GLY A 796 -25.38 28.71 -46.29
CA GLY A 796 -26.51 28.94 -47.19
C GLY A 796 -27.66 27.95 -46.93
N GLY A 797 -28.77 28.42 -46.38
CA GLY A 797 -29.80 27.55 -45.79
C GLY A 797 -31.02 27.27 -46.68
N THR A 798 -31.53 26.04 -46.57
CA THR A 798 -32.91 25.66 -46.90
C THR A 798 -33.50 24.85 -45.73
N ARG A 799 -34.81 24.97 -45.49
CA ARG A 799 -35.53 24.21 -44.44
C ARG A 799 -35.87 22.78 -44.91
N VAL A 800 -36.29 21.96 -43.91
CA VAL A 800 -37.12 20.74 -43.98
C VAL A 800 -36.33 19.41 -44.00
N PRO A 801 -36.63 18.44 -43.08
CA PRO A 801 -37.21 18.55 -41.73
C PRO A 801 -36.33 17.84 -40.67
N VAL A 802 -36.86 17.67 -39.44
CA VAL A 802 -36.30 16.74 -38.45
C VAL A 802 -36.74 15.30 -38.79
N MET A 803 -35.82 14.34 -38.72
CA MET A 803 -36.13 12.93 -38.51
C MET A 803 -35.10 12.29 -37.58
N GLU A 804 -35.60 11.49 -36.64
CA GLU A 804 -34.81 10.54 -35.84
C GLU A 804 -34.49 9.29 -36.68
N GLY A 805 -33.39 8.58 -36.40
CA GLY A 805 -33.11 7.34 -37.14
C GLY A 805 -31.70 6.78 -36.97
N TRP A 806 -31.55 5.94 -35.94
CA TRP A 806 -30.36 5.17 -35.56
C TRP A 806 -29.74 4.29 -36.66
N TRP A 807 -28.56 3.72 -36.33
CA TRP A 807 -27.92 2.49 -36.86
C TRP A 807 -26.93 2.65 -38.05
N LEU A 808 -25.89 1.81 -38.20
CA LEU A 808 -25.42 0.63 -37.43
C LEU A 808 -23.89 0.45 -37.55
N MET A 809 -23.33 -0.50 -36.79
CA MET A 809 -21.96 -1.02 -36.99
C MET A 809 -21.83 -1.78 -38.34
N PRO A 810 -20.61 -1.90 -38.91
CA PRO A 810 -20.32 -2.91 -39.92
C PRO A 810 -20.42 -4.32 -39.31
N GLY A 811 -21.30 -5.16 -39.84
CA GLY A 811 -21.53 -6.53 -39.35
C GLY A 811 -21.06 -7.62 -40.31
N LEU A 812 -21.46 -8.87 -40.03
CA LEU A 812 -21.41 -9.98 -40.98
C LEU A 812 -22.77 -10.73 -41.00
N LEU A 813 -22.98 -11.58 -42.01
CA LEU A 813 -24.32 -11.89 -42.55
C LEU A 813 -25.08 -13.09 -41.92
N ALA A 814 -26.38 -13.07 -42.24
CA ALA A 814 -27.35 -14.18 -42.35
C ALA A 814 -28.08 -14.61 -41.05
N GLY A 815 -29.41 -14.83 -41.09
CA GLY A 815 -30.36 -14.57 -42.19
C GLY A 815 -31.74 -15.21 -41.97
N VAL A 816 -32.78 -14.68 -42.65
CA VAL A 816 -34.20 -15.12 -42.61
C VAL A 816 -34.89 -14.88 -41.24
N GLY A 817 -36.06 -14.25 -41.10
CA GLY A 817 -36.92 -13.51 -42.05
C GLY A 817 -38.36 -14.05 -42.13
N ILE A 818 -39.36 -13.27 -41.65
CA ILE A 818 -40.80 -13.40 -41.98
C ILE A 818 -41.58 -12.14 -41.51
N PHE A 819 -42.69 -11.81 -42.20
CA PHE A 819 -43.56 -10.65 -41.93
C PHE A 819 -44.66 -10.93 -40.88
N ALA A 820 -45.07 -9.91 -40.09
CA ALA A 820 -46.50 -9.63 -39.82
C ALA A 820 -46.77 -8.20 -39.28
N ARG A 821 -47.94 -7.66 -39.64
CA ARG A 821 -48.42 -6.27 -39.49
C ARG A 821 -48.70 -5.76 -38.07
N ARG A 822 -48.50 -4.43 -37.93
CA ARG A 822 -49.20 -3.45 -37.05
C ARG A 822 -50.65 -3.82 -36.63
N ARG A 823 -51.00 -3.45 -35.39
CA ARG A 823 -51.89 -2.32 -34.98
C ARG A 823 -51.38 -1.83 -33.60
N LYS A 824 -51.29 -0.52 -33.33
CA LYS A 824 -52.36 0.34 -32.77
C LYS A 824 -53.06 -0.28 -31.55
N GLU A 825 -53.23 0.44 -30.45
CA GLU A 825 -53.11 1.91 -30.30
C GLU A 825 -51.76 2.40 -29.77
#